data_AF-A0A417CCV8-F1
#
_entry.id   AF-A0A417CCV8-F1
#
_cell.length_a   1.000
_cell.length_b   1.000
_cell.length_c   1.000
_cell.angle_alpha   90.00
_cell.angle_beta   90.00
_cell.angle_gamma   90.00
#
_symmetry.space_group_name_H-M   'P 1'
#
loop_
_entity.id
_entity.type
_entity.pdbx_description
1 polymer ?
#
loop_
_entity_poly.entity_id
_entity_poly.type
_entity_poly.pdbx_seq_one_letter_code
_entity_poly.pdbx_strand_id
1 'polypeptide(L)'
;MGEYVNPAKIFGENVFNDTVMQERLPKNVYKKLKKIIEEGGELDLATADTIAHEMKEWAIEKGATHYTHWFQPLTGTTAEKHDSFITAPMPNGKVLMSFSGKELIKGEPDASSFPSGGLRATFEARGYTAWDCTSPAFVRQDAAGATLCIPTAFCSYTGEALDQKTPLLRSMEALNVQSLRLLKLFGNTTSKKVTPSVGPEQEYFLVDAEKFLQRKDLIYTGRTLFGAMPPKGQEMDDHYFGTIRQRIASFMKEVNIELWKMGVTAKTQHNEVAPAQHELASIYSEANVAVDNNQLVMQTLKRVACQHGLKCLLHEKPFAGVNGSGKHNNWSITTDDGINLLEPGKTPHENIQFLLVLSCVLKAVDVHADLLRESAADPGNDHRLGANEAPPAIISVFLGEQLEDVVEQLISTGNATKSKKEGVLETGVKTLPDLKKDATDRNRTSPFAFTGNKFEFRMVGSRDSVAAPNIVLNTIVAEAFRDACDVLEGAENFEDAVHDLIKKNLSEHQRIIFNGDGYADEWLAEAERRGLPNIKSMVYAIPALTTDTAIKLFGDFKVFTEAELVSRAEVKFENYAKTINIEAKTMIDMASKQIIPAVIKYATSLAGSINTITAAGVTAVGVQKNLLNETSALLEETQKALDELIAIENAGCEMEDGEAKAKYYYEKVTPAMEALRAPVDKLEMIVDKEMWPMPSYGDLMFEV
;
A
#
# COMPACT_ATOMS: atom_id res chain seq x y z
N MET A 1 -31.06 15.19 -12.76
CA MET A 1 -31.11 15.07 -11.29
C MET A 1 -30.95 13.61 -10.96
N GLY A 2 -29.78 13.20 -10.45
CA GLY A 2 -29.56 11.81 -10.04
C GLY A 2 -30.35 11.46 -8.78
N GLU A 3 -30.60 10.18 -8.55
CA GLU A 3 -31.27 9.71 -7.33
C GLU A 3 -30.50 10.16 -6.08
N TYR A 4 -31.25 10.61 -5.09
CA TYR A 4 -30.75 10.93 -3.76
C TYR A 4 -30.36 9.63 -3.06
N VAL A 5 -29.07 9.48 -2.72
CA VAL A 5 -28.58 8.33 -1.97
C VAL A 5 -28.46 8.73 -0.49
N ASN A 6 -29.06 7.93 0.39
CA ASN A 6 -28.85 8.03 1.83
C ASN A 6 -27.81 6.98 2.25
N PRO A 7 -26.56 7.37 2.57
CA PRO A 7 -25.51 6.42 2.92
C PRO A 7 -25.90 5.49 4.06
N ALA A 8 -26.60 5.99 5.09
CA ALA A 8 -27.02 5.19 6.23
C ALA A 8 -28.00 4.07 5.90
N LYS A 9 -28.75 4.17 4.78
CA LYS A 9 -29.68 3.12 4.35
C LYS A 9 -29.00 2.00 3.56
N ILE A 10 -27.94 2.32 2.81
CA ILE A 10 -27.23 1.36 1.96
C ILE A 10 -25.97 0.81 2.63
N PHE A 11 -25.53 1.42 3.74
CA PHE A 11 -24.27 1.07 4.36
C PHE A 11 -24.23 -0.38 4.82
N GLY A 12 -23.26 -1.14 4.32
CA GLY A 12 -23.08 -2.56 4.62
C GLY A 12 -24.22 -3.44 4.11
N GLU A 13 -25.08 -2.96 3.21
CA GLU A 13 -26.22 -3.76 2.74
C GLU A 13 -25.76 -5.06 2.07
N ASN A 14 -24.58 -5.07 1.44
CA ASN A 14 -23.98 -6.23 0.78
C ASN A 14 -22.97 -6.99 1.64
N VAL A 15 -23.03 -6.82 2.96
CA VAL A 15 -22.15 -7.50 3.92
C VAL A 15 -22.98 -8.36 4.86
N PHE A 16 -22.54 -9.59 5.11
CA PHE A 16 -23.13 -10.49 6.10
C PHE A 16 -22.64 -10.11 7.51
N ASN A 17 -22.98 -8.88 7.92
CA ASN A 17 -22.52 -8.23 9.15
C ASN A 17 -23.27 -8.73 10.41
N ASP A 18 -22.91 -8.22 11.59
CA ASP A 18 -23.51 -8.64 12.88
C ASP A 18 -25.04 -8.48 12.90
N THR A 19 -25.58 -7.43 12.28
CA THR A 19 -27.04 -7.22 12.16
C THR A 19 -27.70 -8.31 11.32
N VAL A 20 -27.16 -8.59 10.13
CA VAL A 20 -27.69 -9.66 9.25
C VAL A 20 -27.55 -11.03 9.92
N MET A 21 -26.41 -11.28 10.56
CA MET A 21 -26.17 -12.51 11.31
C MET A 21 -27.19 -12.69 12.45
N GLN A 22 -27.49 -11.62 13.20
CA GLN A 22 -28.46 -11.66 14.30
C GLN A 22 -29.90 -11.88 13.80
N GLU A 23 -30.25 -11.31 12.65
CA GLU A 23 -31.58 -11.44 12.06
C GLU A 23 -31.84 -12.83 11.47
N ARG A 24 -30.82 -13.44 10.84
CA ARG A 24 -30.97 -14.69 10.08
C ARG A 24 -30.58 -15.94 10.84
N LEU A 25 -29.49 -15.90 11.61
CA LEU A 25 -28.98 -17.09 12.27
C LEU A 25 -29.85 -17.47 13.48
N PRO A 26 -30.09 -18.78 13.72
CA PRO A 26 -30.69 -19.23 14.97
C PRO A 26 -29.92 -18.69 16.18
N LYS A 27 -30.65 -18.28 17.24
CA LYS A 27 -30.09 -17.59 18.42
C LYS A 27 -28.89 -18.31 19.06
N ASN A 28 -28.89 -19.64 19.08
CA ASN A 28 -27.78 -20.45 19.59
C ASN A 28 -26.56 -20.42 18.66
N VAL A 29 -26.78 -20.50 17.35
CA VAL A 29 -25.73 -20.43 16.31
C VAL A 29 -25.08 -19.04 16.30
N TYR A 30 -25.89 -17.97 16.30
CA TYR A 30 -25.40 -16.59 16.39
C TYR A 30 -24.51 -16.37 17.61
N LYS A 31 -24.97 -16.76 18.81
CA LYS A 31 -24.18 -16.63 20.04
C LYS A 31 -22.87 -17.41 19.99
N LYS A 32 -22.88 -18.61 19.38
CA LYS A 32 -21.68 -19.44 19.24
C LYS A 32 -20.68 -18.82 18.27
N LEU A 33 -21.15 -18.34 17.11
CA LEU A 33 -20.33 -17.66 16.13
C LEU A 33 -19.71 -16.38 16.73
N LYS A 34 -20.52 -15.55 17.39
CA LYS A 34 -20.04 -14.32 18.05
C LYS A 34 -18.95 -14.62 19.09
N LYS A 35 -19.16 -15.65 19.90
CA LYS A 35 -18.14 -16.11 20.86
C LYS A 35 -16.84 -16.53 20.17
N ILE A 36 -16.92 -17.23 19.04
CA ILE A 36 -15.74 -17.65 18.26
C ILE A 36 -15.02 -16.44 17.65
N ILE A 37 -15.74 -15.43 17.17
CA ILE A 37 -15.15 -14.19 16.64
C ILE A 37 -14.43 -13.41 17.75
N GLU A 38 -15.00 -13.37 18.95
CA GLU A 38 -14.45 -12.62 20.10
C GLU A 38 -13.28 -13.36 20.79
N GLU A 39 -13.42 -14.66 21.03
CA GLU A 39 -12.49 -15.46 21.86
C GLU A 39 -11.62 -16.44 21.04
N GLY A 40 -11.87 -16.56 19.73
CA GLY A 40 -11.30 -17.62 18.90
C GLY A 40 -11.97 -18.98 19.12
N GLY A 41 -11.55 -19.98 18.33
CA GLY A 41 -11.99 -21.36 18.44
C GLY A 41 -12.41 -21.99 17.12
N GLU A 42 -12.71 -23.29 17.16
CA GLU A 42 -13.15 -24.05 15.98
C GLU A 42 -14.68 -24.05 15.85
N LEU A 43 -15.13 -23.93 14.61
CA LEU A 43 -16.53 -24.06 14.23
C LEU A 43 -16.84 -25.54 13.98
N ASP A 44 -17.76 -26.13 14.73
CA ASP A 44 -18.22 -27.49 14.45
C ASP A 44 -19.07 -27.52 13.16
N LEU A 45 -19.05 -28.67 12.48
CA LEU A 45 -19.71 -28.83 11.19
C LEU A 45 -21.22 -28.53 11.22
N ALA A 46 -21.93 -28.85 12.30
CA ALA A 46 -23.37 -28.60 12.37
C ALA A 46 -23.68 -27.09 12.46
N THR A 47 -22.89 -26.35 13.25
CA THR A 47 -22.96 -24.88 13.28
C THR A 47 -22.56 -24.30 11.92
N ALA A 48 -21.51 -24.81 11.30
CA ALA A 48 -21.04 -24.38 9.98
C ALA A 48 -22.09 -24.59 8.88
N ASP A 49 -22.74 -25.75 8.83
CA ASP A 49 -23.79 -26.06 7.85
C ASP A 49 -24.98 -25.08 7.98
N THR A 50 -25.34 -24.73 9.22
CA THR A 50 -26.41 -23.76 9.46
C THR A 50 -26.02 -22.36 8.95
N ILE A 51 -24.79 -21.93 9.24
CA ILE A 51 -24.28 -20.62 8.76
C ILE A 51 -24.18 -20.61 7.24
N ALA A 52 -23.64 -21.66 6.62
CA ALA A 52 -23.51 -21.78 5.18
C ALA A 52 -24.88 -21.71 4.49
N HIS A 53 -25.89 -22.40 5.04
CA HIS A 53 -27.25 -22.35 4.53
C HIS A 53 -27.81 -20.92 4.52
N GLU A 54 -27.80 -20.24 5.68
CA GLU A 54 -28.34 -18.88 5.81
C GLU A 54 -27.55 -17.84 5.00
N MET A 55 -26.22 -17.98 4.95
CA MET A 55 -25.35 -17.12 4.14
C MET A 55 -25.62 -17.28 2.64
N LYS A 56 -25.86 -18.51 2.19
CA LYS A 56 -26.23 -18.81 0.80
C LYS A 56 -27.60 -18.23 0.45
N GLU A 57 -28.63 -18.45 1.28
CA GLU A 57 -29.96 -17.88 1.03
C GLU A 57 -29.91 -16.34 0.98
N TRP A 58 -29.21 -15.71 1.93
CA TRP A 58 -28.96 -14.26 1.91
C TRP A 58 -28.25 -13.80 0.63
N ALA A 59 -27.24 -14.54 0.17
CA ALA A 59 -26.52 -14.19 -1.05
C ALA A 59 -27.41 -14.34 -2.30
N ILE A 60 -28.22 -15.40 -2.39
CA ILE A 60 -29.15 -15.64 -3.50
C ILE A 60 -30.20 -14.54 -3.58
N GLU A 61 -30.72 -14.05 -2.44
CA GLU A 61 -31.64 -12.90 -2.40
C GLU A 61 -31.01 -11.63 -2.98
N LYS A 62 -29.68 -11.53 -2.96
CA LYS A 62 -28.90 -10.46 -3.61
C LYS A 62 -28.52 -10.76 -5.06
N GLY A 63 -29.02 -11.87 -5.61
CA GLY A 63 -28.76 -12.32 -6.97
C GLY A 63 -27.50 -13.18 -7.12
N ALA A 64 -26.92 -13.67 -6.01
CA ALA A 64 -25.72 -14.49 -6.10
C ALA A 64 -26.00 -15.84 -6.75
N THR A 65 -25.18 -16.16 -7.75
CA THR A 65 -25.23 -17.46 -8.45
C THR A 65 -24.00 -18.31 -8.15
N HIS A 66 -22.94 -17.67 -7.68
CA HIS A 66 -21.65 -18.27 -7.35
C HIS A 66 -21.20 -17.86 -5.95
N TYR A 67 -20.28 -18.63 -5.40
CA TYR A 67 -19.46 -18.25 -4.25
C TYR A 67 -17.98 -18.37 -4.57
N THR A 68 -17.15 -17.74 -3.76
CA THR A 68 -15.70 -17.81 -3.87
C THR A 68 -15.03 -17.66 -2.52
N HIS A 69 -13.95 -18.42 -2.33
CA HIS A 69 -12.97 -18.15 -1.28
C HIS A 69 -12.07 -17.02 -1.77
N TRP A 70 -12.19 -15.87 -1.12
CA TRP A 70 -11.48 -14.64 -1.46
C TRP A 70 -10.27 -14.49 -0.53
N PHE A 71 -9.05 -14.51 -1.09
CA PHE A 71 -7.81 -14.48 -0.32
C PHE A 71 -6.75 -13.61 -0.98
N GLN A 72 -5.68 -13.28 -0.24
CA GLN A 72 -4.59 -12.40 -0.68
C GLN A 72 -3.27 -13.17 -0.78
N PRO A 73 -2.97 -13.85 -1.91
CA PRO A 73 -1.69 -14.54 -2.10
C PRO A 73 -0.52 -13.54 -2.24
N LEU A 74 0.70 -14.05 -2.33
CA LEU A 74 1.94 -13.26 -2.46
C LEU A 74 2.11 -12.50 -3.80
N THR A 75 1.02 -12.29 -4.54
CA THR A 75 1.01 -11.51 -5.80
C THR A 75 0.76 -10.02 -5.59
N GLY A 76 0.40 -9.60 -4.37
CA GLY A 76 0.00 -8.22 -4.06
C GLY A 76 -1.45 -7.88 -4.41
N THR A 77 -2.20 -8.81 -4.99
CA THR A 77 -3.63 -8.67 -5.31
C THR A 77 -4.43 -9.83 -4.71
N THR A 78 -5.76 -9.73 -4.71
CA THR A 78 -6.61 -10.83 -4.25
C THR A 78 -6.81 -11.88 -5.34
N ALA A 79 -6.99 -13.13 -4.95
CA ALA A 79 -7.35 -14.22 -5.84
C ALA A 79 -8.73 -14.80 -5.47
N GLU A 80 -9.37 -15.38 -6.48
CA GLU A 80 -10.71 -15.95 -6.38
C GLU A 80 -10.91 -17.06 -7.41
N LYS A 81 -11.70 -18.07 -7.03
CA LYS A 81 -12.24 -19.11 -7.90
C LYS A 81 -13.74 -19.15 -7.71
N HIS A 82 -14.52 -18.99 -8.77
CA HIS A 82 -15.98 -18.92 -8.67
C HIS A 82 -16.58 -20.32 -8.85
N ASP A 83 -17.24 -20.81 -7.81
CA ASP A 83 -17.97 -22.08 -7.81
C ASP A 83 -19.47 -21.78 -7.79
N SER A 84 -20.24 -22.42 -8.67
CA SER A 84 -21.69 -22.25 -8.70
C SER A 84 -22.34 -23.00 -7.54
N PHE A 85 -23.43 -22.47 -6.99
CA PHE A 85 -24.25 -23.19 -6.00
C PHE A 85 -24.95 -24.43 -6.59
N ILE A 86 -24.99 -24.59 -7.91
CA ILE A 86 -25.71 -25.67 -8.60
C ILE A 86 -25.10 -27.04 -8.28
N THR A 87 -25.93 -27.98 -7.84
CA THR A 87 -25.55 -29.38 -7.61
C THR A 87 -25.68 -30.23 -8.88
N ALA A 88 -25.19 -31.47 -8.82
CA ALA A 88 -25.49 -32.48 -9.82
C ALA A 88 -27.02 -32.58 -10.07
N PRO A 89 -27.45 -32.76 -11.33
CA PRO A 89 -28.86 -32.82 -11.67
C PRO A 89 -29.52 -34.04 -11.02
N MET A 90 -30.69 -33.83 -10.44
CA MET A 90 -31.51 -34.92 -9.94
C MET A 90 -32.06 -35.77 -11.10
N PRO A 91 -32.46 -37.03 -10.86
CA PRO A 91 -33.06 -37.88 -11.91
C PRO A 91 -34.28 -37.27 -12.62
N ASN A 92 -34.94 -36.28 -12.01
CA ASN A 92 -36.06 -35.54 -12.59
C ASN A 92 -35.65 -34.35 -13.50
N GLY A 93 -34.35 -34.17 -13.75
CA GLY A 93 -33.81 -33.09 -14.58
C GLY A 93 -33.73 -31.72 -13.92
N LYS A 94 -34.11 -31.57 -12.63
CA LYS A 94 -33.95 -30.32 -11.87
C LYS A 94 -32.62 -30.31 -11.12
N VAL A 95 -32.12 -29.11 -10.86
CA VAL A 95 -30.94 -28.87 -10.02
C VAL A 95 -31.36 -28.25 -8.69
N LEU A 96 -30.55 -28.46 -7.66
CA LEU A 96 -30.66 -27.78 -6.37
C LEU A 96 -29.51 -26.78 -6.23
N MET A 97 -29.70 -25.76 -5.40
CA MET A 97 -28.64 -24.85 -4.99
C MET A 97 -28.19 -25.19 -3.57
N SER A 98 -26.95 -25.64 -3.43
CA SER A 98 -26.37 -26.07 -2.15
C SER A 98 -25.08 -25.31 -1.86
N PHE A 99 -24.85 -25.07 -0.58
CA PHE A 99 -23.59 -24.59 -0.04
C PHE A 99 -23.46 -25.16 1.37
N SER A 100 -22.46 -26.02 1.57
CA SER A 100 -22.27 -26.77 2.81
C SER A 100 -21.32 -26.06 3.77
N GLY A 101 -21.44 -26.36 5.06
CA GLY A 101 -20.51 -25.90 6.09
C GLY A 101 -19.08 -26.35 5.81
N LYS A 102 -18.90 -27.52 5.17
CA LYS A 102 -17.58 -28.00 4.72
C LYS A 102 -16.96 -27.07 3.68
N GLU A 103 -17.75 -26.62 2.69
CA GLU A 103 -17.30 -25.68 1.65
C GLU A 103 -17.09 -24.28 2.22
N LEU A 104 -17.83 -23.89 3.27
CA LEU A 104 -17.65 -22.62 3.96
C LEU A 104 -16.34 -22.58 4.74
N ILE A 105 -16.09 -23.56 5.61
CA ILE A 105 -14.91 -23.53 6.51
C ILE A 105 -13.60 -23.76 5.76
N LYS A 106 -13.65 -24.51 4.65
CA LYS A 106 -12.45 -24.94 3.92
C LYS A 106 -12.69 -25.05 2.43
N GLY A 107 -11.82 -24.39 1.65
CA GLY A 107 -11.68 -24.60 0.21
C GLY A 107 -10.38 -25.33 -0.15
N GLU A 108 -10.34 -25.88 -1.35
CA GLU A 108 -9.15 -26.51 -1.95
C GLU A 108 -8.89 -25.89 -3.33
N PRO A 109 -8.19 -24.72 -3.41
CA PRO A 109 -7.81 -24.14 -4.69
C PRO A 109 -6.59 -24.86 -5.29
N ASP A 110 -6.47 -24.78 -6.62
CA ASP A 110 -5.19 -25.02 -7.30
C ASP A 110 -4.26 -23.84 -7.01
N ALA A 111 -3.15 -24.16 -6.40
CA ALA A 111 -2.15 -23.26 -5.88
C ALA A 111 -0.80 -23.39 -6.62
N SER A 112 -0.73 -24.16 -7.71
CA SER A 112 0.50 -24.36 -8.49
C SER A 112 1.04 -23.09 -9.16
N SER A 113 0.15 -22.14 -9.45
CA SER A 113 0.48 -20.92 -10.21
C SER A 113 0.75 -19.69 -9.34
N PHE A 114 0.61 -19.81 -8.00
CA PHE A 114 0.94 -18.70 -7.10
C PHE A 114 2.43 -18.68 -6.76
N PRO A 115 3.04 -17.49 -6.58
CA PRO A 115 4.42 -17.39 -6.15
C PRO A 115 4.64 -18.11 -4.82
N SER A 116 5.61 -19.02 -4.79
CA SER A 116 5.91 -19.86 -3.63
C SER A 116 7.36 -19.85 -3.18
N GLY A 117 8.26 -19.15 -3.88
CA GLY A 117 9.69 -19.02 -3.52
C GLY A 117 10.32 -20.35 -3.14
N GLY A 118 10.28 -21.32 -4.06
CA GLY A 118 10.88 -22.63 -3.84
C GLY A 118 10.17 -23.58 -2.86
N LEU A 119 9.21 -23.13 -2.04
CA LEU A 119 8.51 -23.98 -1.06
C LEU A 119 7.65 -25.08 -1.69
N ARG A 120 7.44 -25.02 -3.00
CA ARG A 120 6.61 -25.98 -3.73
C ARG A 120 7.28 -26.38 -5.02
N ALA A 121 7.18 -27.66 -5.34
CA ALA A 121 7.56 -28.13 -6.66
C ALA A 121 6.48 -27.75 -7.70
N THR A 122 6.90 -27.48 -8.94
CA THR A 122 6.01 -27.01 -10.02
C THR A 122 4.92 -28.02 -10.41
N PHE A 123 5.04 -29.30 -10.04
CA PHE A 123 4.02 -30.32 -10.27
C PHE A 123 2.99 -30.44 -9.13
N GLU A 124 3.18 -29.72 -8.02
CA GLU A 124 2.29 -29.78 -6.86
C GLU A 124 1.24 -28.67 -6.92
N ALA A 125 -0.04 -29.06 -7.01
CA ALA A 125 -1.15 -28.12 -7.18
C ALA A 125 -1.92 -27.82 -5.90
N ARG A 126 -2.03 -28.76 -4.95
CA ARG A 126 -2.97 -28.62 -3.81
C ARG A 126 -2.60 -27.48 -2.85
N GLY A 127 -3.55 -26.60 -2.53
CA GLY A 127 -3.48 -25.66 -1.41
C GLY A 127 -4.78 -25.69 -0.60
N TYR A 128 -4.81 -25.02 0.54
CA TYR A 128 -6.01 -24.94 1.37
C TYR A 128 -6.37 -23.50 1.69
N THR A 129 -7.67 -23.21 1.66
CA THR A 129 -8.23 -21.97 2.19
C THR A 129 -9.02 -22.27 3.46
N ALA A 130 -8.99 -21.36 4.42
CA ALA A 130 -9.77 -21.43 5.65
C ALA A 130 -10.52 -20.12 5.87
N TRP A 131 -11.82 -20.20 6.18
CA TRP A 131 -12.63 -19.00 6.40
C TRP A 131 -12.15 -18.22 7.62
N ASP A 132 -11.84 -16.94 7.40
CA ASP A 132 -11.63 -15.96 8.45
C ASP A 132 -12.98 -15.36 8.88
N CYS A 133 -13.58 -15.94 9.92
CA CYS A 133 -14.86 -15.45 10.44
C CYS A 133 -14.78 -14.08 11.14
N THR A 134 -13.57 -13.54 11.36
CA THR A 134 -13.38 -12.19 11.92
C THR A 134 -13.48 -11.09 10.86
N SER A 135 -13.47 -11.47 9.58
CA SER A 135 -13.82 -10.60 8.46
C SER A 135 -15.14 -11.05 7.83
N PRO A 136 -16.16 -10.18 7.72
CA PRO A 136 -17.48 -10.60 7.28
C PRO A 136 -17.50 -10.95 5.79
N ALA A 137 -18.24 -12.02 5.45
CA ALA A 137 -18.52 -12.35 4.05
C ALA A 137 -19.35 -11.24 3.38
N PHE A 138 -19.19 -11.09 2.06
CA PHE A 138 -19.85 -10.04 1.31
C PHE A 138 -20.34 -10.53 -0.05
N VAL A 139 -21.32 -9.85 -0.63
CA VAL A 139 -21.76 -10.11 -2.01
C VAL A 139 -21.22 -9.01 -2.90
N ARG A 140 -20.34 -9.38 -3.83
CA ARG A 140 -19.84 -8.46 -4.84
C ARG A 140 -20.74 -8.54 -6.08
N GLN A 141 -21.14 -7.39 -6.58
CA GLN A 141 -21.87 -7.25 -7.84
C GLN A 141 -20.87 -6.86 -8.94
N ASP A 142 -20.75 -7.70 -9.97
CA ASP A 142 -19.92 -7.42 -11.13
C ASP A 142 -20.65 -7.80 -12.44
N ALA A 143 -19.94 -7.70 -13.57
CA ALA A 143 -20.51 -8.00 -14.88
C ALA A 143 -20.87 -9.48 -15.06
N ALA A 144 -20.29 -10.39 -14.27
CA ALA A 144 -20.63 -11.81 -14.25
C ALA A 144 -21.86 -12.10 -13.36
N GLY A 145 -22.32 -11.11 -12.59
CA GLY A 145 -23.47 -11.19 -11.68
C GLY A 145 -23.06 -10.95 -10.23
N ALA A 146 -23.88 -11.43 -9.29
CA ALA A 146 -23.51 -11.43 -7.88
C ALA A 146 -22.73 -12.70 -7.51
N THR A 147 -21.69 -12.52 -6.70
CA THR A 147 -20.88 -13.60 -6.15
C THR A 147 -20.73 -13.39 -4.65
N LEU A 148 -20.98 -14.46 -3.88
CA LEU A 148 -20.68 -14.51 -2.45
C LEU A 148 -19.17 -14.66 -2.25
N CYS A 149 -18.51 -13.66 -1.69
CA CYS A 149 -17.09 -13.67 -1.39
C CYS A 149 -16.87 -13.96 0.10
N ILE A 150 -16.06 -14.97 0.39
CA ILE A 150 -15.76 -15.45 1.74
C ILE A 150 -14.29 -15.12 2.02
N PRO A 151 -13.99 -14.15 2.91
CA PRO A 151 -12.61 -13.82 3.28
C PRO A 151 -11.90 -15.02 3.88
N THR A 152 -10.76 -15.41 3.31
CA THR A 152 -10.05 -16.64 3.70
C THR A 152 -8.56 -16.42 3.86
N ALA A 153 -7.98 -17.17 4.79
CA ALA A 153 -6.56 -17.43 4.87
C ALA A 153 -6.18 -18.53 3.87
N PHE A 154 -4.98 -18.46 3.30
CA PHE A 154 -4.48 -19.41 2.30
C PHE A 154 -3.11 -19.96 2.67
N CYS A 155 -3.00 -21.29 2.70
CA CYS A 155 -1.77 -22.01 3.01
C CYS A 155 -1.45 -23.10 1.99
N SER A 156 -0.17 -23.48 1.95
CA SER A 156 0.33 -24.59 1.16
C SER A 156 -0.24 -25.93 1.62
N TYR A 157 0.08 -27.01 0.89
CA TYR A 157 -0.24 -28.37 1.32
C TYR A 157 0.45 -28.77 2.64
N THR A 158 1.67 -28.28 2.86
CA THR A 158 2.53 -28.55 4.03
C THR A 158 2.27 -27.61 5.21
N GLY A 159 1.47 -26.56 5.01
CA GLY A 159 0.95 -25.68 6.07
C GLY A 159 1.62 -24.31 6.15
N GLU A 160 2.60 -24.00 5.28
CA GLU A 160 3.20 -22.68 5.19
C GLU A 160 2.21 -21.63 4.65
N ALA A 161 2.25 -20.43 5.21
CA ALA A 161 1.42 -19.29 4.85
C ALA A 161 1.91 -18.66 3.54
N LEU A 162 1.17 -18.91 2.46
CA LEU A 162 1.39 -18.36 1.13
C LEU A 162 0.50 -17.12 0.87
N ASP A 163 0.07 -16.45 1.93
CA ASP A 163 -0.83 -15.32 1.90
C ASP A 163 -0.37 -14.18 2.81
N GLN A 164 -1.11 -13.08 2.78
CA GLN A 164 -0.91 -11.93 3.67
C GLN A 164 -1.80 -12.01 4.93
N LYS A 165 -2.89 -12.77 4.90
CA LYS A 165 -3.87 -12.83 5.98
C LYS A 165 -3.35 -13.63 7.18
N THR A 166 -2.82 -14.84 6.95
CA THR A 166 -2.35 -15.70 8.05
C THR A 166 -1.29 -15.02 8.92
N PRO A 167 -0.22 -14.41 8.34
CA PRO A 167 0.80 -13.75 9.15
C PRO A 167 0.28 -12.47 9.84
N LEU A 168 -0.66 -11.76 9.20
CA LEU A 168 -1.30 -10.60 9.82
C LEU A 168 -2.05 -11.00 11.09
N LEU A 169 -2.90 -12.02 11.01
CA LEU A 169 -3.63 -12.54 12.18
C LEU A 169 -2.70 -13.01 13.29
N ARG A 170 -1.62 -13.73 12.94
CA ARG A 170 -0.58 -14.15 13.91
C ARG A 170 0.10 -12.95 14.58
N SER A 171 0.43 -11.90 13.80
CA SER A 171 1.06 -10.68 14.33
C SER A 171 0.12 -9.90 15.27
N MET A 172 -1.18 -9.86 14.95
CA MET A 172 -2.20 -9.24 15.79
C MET A 172 -2.34 -9.98 17.12
N GLU A 173 -2.31 -11.31 17.09
CA GLU A 173 -2.36 -12.13 18.31
C GLU A 173 -1.10 -11.95 19.17
N ALA A 174 0.09 -11.92 18.56
CA ALA A 174 1.33 -11.64 19.25
C ALA A 174 1.29 -10.28 19.99
N LEU A 175 0.82 -9.23 19.30
CA LEU A 175 0.66 -7.90 19.88
C LEU A 175 -0.41 -7.89 20.99
N ASN A 176 -1.55 -8.56 20.79
CA ASN A 176 -2.62 -8.69 21.77
C ASN A 176 -2.11 -9.28 23.09
N VAL A 177 -1.43 -10.42 23.02
CA VAL A 177 -0.89 -11.13 24.20
C VAL A 177 0.06 -10.25 25.00
N GLN A 178 1.03 -9.61 24.33
CA GLN A 178 2.02 -8.78 25.03
C GLN A 178 1.44 -7.45 25.52
N SER A 179 0.48 -6.87 24.79
CA SER A 179 -0.22 -5.65 25.23
C SER A 179 -1.05 -5.90 26.48
N LEU A 180 -1.79 -7.02 26.55
CA LEU A 180 -2.55 -7.39 27.75
C LEU A 180 -1.63 -7.66 28.95
N ARG A 181 -0.45 -8.26 28.71
CA ARG A 181 0.57 -8.46 29.74
C ARG A 181 1.07 -7.11 30.28
N LEU A 182 1.37 -6.16 29.40
CA LEU A 182 1.78 -4.80 29.76
C LEU A 182 0.69 -4.06 30.53
N LEU A 183 -0.56 -4.07 30.05
CA LEU A 183 -1.69 -3.39 30.68
C LEU A 183 -1.97 -3.88 32.11
N LYS A 184 -1.79 -5.18 32.38
CA LYS A 184 -1.94 -5.76 33.72
C LYS A 184 -0.96 -5.17 34.72
N LEU A 185 0.25 -4.79 34.29
CA LEU A 185 1.24 -4.15 35.16
C LEU A 185 0.79 -2.76 35.63
N PHE A 186 0.00 -2.05 34.80
CA PHE A 186 -0.63 -0.77 35.16
C PHE A 186 -1.99 -0.96 35.88
N GLY A 187 -2.33 -2.18 36.29
CA GLY A 187 -3.55 -2.48 37.04
C GLY A 187 -4.81 -2.65 36.20
N ASN A 188 -4.72 -2.60 34.87
CA ASN A 188 -5.87 -2.88 34.00
C ASN A 188 -6.15 -4.39 33.96
N THR A 189 -7.30 -4.77 34.52
CA THR A 189 -7.81 -6.16 34.52
C THR A 189 -9.15 -6.29 33.82
N THR A 190 -9.64 -5.20 33.21
CA THR A 190 -10.94 -5.15 32.52
C THR A 190 -10.83 -5.46 31.04
N SER A 191 -9.75 -4.99 30.38
CA SER A 191 -9.51 -5.26 28.97
C SER A 191 -9.25 -6.75 28.75
N LYS A 192 -9.95 -7.35 27.78
CA LYS A 192 -9.79 -8.76 27.41
C LYS A 192 -9.08 -8.94 26.08
N LYS A 193 -9.07 -7.90 25.26
CA LYS A 193 -8.47 -7.92 23.92
C LYS A 193 -7.88 -6.56 23.59
N VAL A 194 -6.72 -6.59 22.95
CA VAL A 194 -6.07 -5.41 22.37
C VAL A 194 -5.90 -5.66 20.89
N THR A 195 -6.41 -4.74 20.08
CA THR A 195 -6.45 -4.90 18.62
C THR A 195 -5.75 -3.71 17.95
N PRO A 196 -4.80 -3.94 17.04
CA PRO A 196 -4.29 -2.87 16.21
C PRO A 196 -5.36 -2.39 15.24
N SER A 197 -5.43 -1.07 15.03
CA SER A 197 -6.34 -0.43 14.08
C SER A 197 -5.55 0.29 13.00
N VAL A 198 -6.10 0.33 11.79
CA VAL A 198 -5.45 0.92 10.62
C VAL A 198 -6.44 1.78 9.85
N GLY A 199 -6.03 3.00 9.50
CA GLY A 199 -6.72 3.90 8.56
C GLY A 199 -5.88 4.17 7.31
N PRO A 200 -6.09 3.43 6.20
CA PRO A 200 -5.38 3.66 4.96
C PRO A 200 -5.88 4.91 4.22
N GLU A 201 -4.95 5.73 3.73
CA GLU A 201 -5.21 6.86 2.81
C GLU A 201 -4.74 6.43 1.41
N GLN A 202 -5.67 6.26 0.46
CA GLN A 202 -5.37 5.71 -0.85
C GLN A 202 -5.25 6.82 -1.89
N GLU A 203 -4.03 7.07 -2.37
CA GLU A 203 -3.81 7.93 -3.53
C GLU A 203 -3.85 7.16 -4.85
N TYR A 204 -4.23 7.84 -5.93
CA TYR A 204 -4.31 7.27 -7.28
C TYR A 204 -4.36 8.36 -8.35
N PHE A 205 -4.02 8.00 -9.60
CA PHE A 205 -4.24 8.84 -10.78
C PHE A 205 -5.42 8.34 -11.60
N LEU A 206 -6.10 9.26 -12.28
CA LEU A 206 -7.11 8.94 -13.30
C LEU A 206 -6.64 9.43 -14.65
N VAL A 207 -6.76 8.59 -15.68
CA VAL A 207 -6.51 8.98 -17.07
C VAL A 207 -7.69 8.62 -17.94
N ASP A 208 -7.87 9.33 -19.05
CA ASP A 208 -8.87 8.97 -20.05
C ASP A 208 -8.57 7.58 -20.66
N ALA A 209 -9.60 6.74 -20.76
CA ALA A 209 -9.42 5.36 -21.21
C ALA A 209 -8.94 5.25 -22.66
N GLU A 210 -9.36 6.15 -23.56
CA GLU A 210 -8.96 6.12 -24.97
C GLU A 210 -7.48 6.48 -25.14
N LYS A 211 -6.99 7.42 -24.31
CA LYS A 211 -5.57 7.80 -24.30
C LYS A 211 -4.70 6.75 -23.63
N PHE A 212 -5.19 6.13 -22.56
CA PHE A 212 -4.52 5.00 -21.93
C PHE A 212 -4.26 3.87 -22.94
N LEU A 213 -5.24 3.56 -23.80
CA LEU A 213 -5.10 2.51 -24.82
C LEU A 213 -4.04 2.82 -25.88
N GLN A 214 -3.64 4.08 -26.04
CA GLN A 214 -2.57 4.50 -26.95
C GLN A 214 -1.17 4.45 -26.30
N ARG A 215 -1.08 4.08 -25.02
CA ARG A 215 0.16 4.04 -24.23
C ARG A 215 0.46 2.62 -23.77
N LYS A 216 1.20 1.87 -24.60
CA LYS A 216 1.58 0.48 -24.28
C LYS A 216 2.35 0.34 -22.97
N ASP A 217 3.17 1.32 -22.64
CA ASP A 217 3.86 1.41 -21.35
C ASP A 217 2.86 1.46 -20.20
N LEU A 218 1.88 2.36 -20.22
CA LEU A 218 0.83 2.38 -19.18
C LEU A 218 0.05 1.06 -19.09
N ILE A 219 -0.21 0.41 -20.23
CA ILE A 219 -0.94 -0.88 -20.26
C ILE A 219 -0.13 -2.01 -19.62
N TYR A 220 1.17 -2.13 -19.94
CA TYR A 220 1.99 -3.26 -19.52
C TYR A 220 2.71 -3.06 -18.19
N THR A 221 3.02 -1.82 -17.84
CA THR A 221 3.84 -1.50 -16.66
C THR A 221 3.10 -0.67 -15.62
N GLY A 222 1.97 -0.05 -15.98
CA GLY A 222 1.21 0.84 -15.10
C GLY A 222 1.84 2.22 -14.93
N ARG A 223 2.95 2.52 -15.61
CA ARG A 223 3.65 3.80 -15.61
C ARG A 223 4.13 4.19 -17.00
N THR A 224 4.46 5.46 -17.17
CA THR A 224 5.10 5.94 -18.39
C THR A 224 6.60 5.62 -18.37
N LEU A 225 7.10 5.08 -19.48
CA LEU A 225 8.53 4.79 -19.66
C LEU A 225 9.21 5.87 -20.51
N PHE A 226 8.42 6.58 -21.33
CA PHE A 226 8.81 7.78 -22.06
C PHE A 226 7.81 8.90 -21.77
N GLY A 227 8.25 10.15 -21.86
CA GLY A 227 7.36 11.30 -21.73
C GLY A 227 8.06 12.53 -21.19
N ALA A 228 8.03 13.59 -21.98
CA ALA A 228 8.48 14.92 -21.60
C ALA A 228 7.45 15.65 -20.73
N MET A 229 7.95 16.49 -19.82
CA MET A 229 7.10 17.31 -18.97
C MET A 229 6.40 18.42 -19.78
N PRO A 230 5.08 18.60 -19.60
CA PRO A 230 4.37 19.71 -20.22
C PRO A 230 4.79 21.06 -19.59
N PRO A 231 4.55 22.21 -20.26
CA PRO A 231 4.88 23.53 -19.73
C PRO A 231 4.18 23.89 -18.40
N LYS A 232 3.03 23.25 -18.13
CA LYS A 232 2.36 23.27 -16.83
C LYS A 232 2.36 21.83 -16.31
N GLY A 233 3.12 21.55 -15.26
CA GLY A 233 3.04 20.33 -14.46
C GLY A 233 2.25 20.61 -13.19
N GLN A 234 2.94 20.76 -12.06
CA GLN A 234 2.35 20.98 -10.74
C GLN A 234 2.81 22.29 -10.08
N GLU A 235 3.52 23.15 -10.80
CA GLU A 235 4.25 24.32 -10.27
C GLU A 235 3.35 25.41 -9.66
N MET A 236 2.05 25.34 -9.90
CA MET A 236 1.06 26.30 -9.37
C MET A 236 0.40 25.83 -8.07
N ASP A 237 0.59 24.56 -7.68
CA ASP A 237 -0.10 23.91 -6.55
C ASP A 237 -1.63 24.10 -6.56
N ASP A 238 -2.22 24.37 -7.73
CA ASP A 238 -3.62 24.78 -7.90
C ASP A 238 -4.60 23.61 -7.94
N HIS A 239 -4.08 22.39 -8.01
CA HIS A 239 -4.86 21.16 -8.00
C HIS A 239 -5.18 20.69 -6.57
N TYR A 240 -4.29 20.87 -5.60
CA TYR A 240 -4.46 20.42 -4.22
C TYR A 240 -5.64 21.12 -3.54
N PHE A 241 -6.62 20.33 -3.06
CA PHE A 241 -7.94 20.84 -2.62
C PHE A 241 -8.66 21.75 -3.62
N GLY A 242 -8.23 21.75 -4.88
CA GLY A 242 -8.86 22.47 -5.97
C GLY A 242 -10.24 21.90 -6.30
N THR A 243 -10.94 22.59 -7.21
CA THR A 243 -12.27 22.14 -7.63
C THR A 243 -12.20 20.80 -8.36
N ILE A 244 -12.94 19.81 -7.89
CA ILE A 244 -13.05 18.50 -8.54
C ILE A 244 -13.91 18.64 -9.81
N ARG A 245 -13.35 18.24 -10.95
CA ARG A 245 -14.04 18.27 -12.25
C ARG A 245 -15.29 17.37 -12.24
N GLN A 246 -16.34 17.76 -12.96
CA GLN A 246 -17.64 17.06 -12.95
C GLN A 246 -17.56 15.58 -13.34
N ARG A 247 -16.68 15.24 -14.30
CA ARG A 247 -16.44 13.84 -14.71
C ARG A 247 -15.88 13.02 -13.56
N ILE A 248 -14.87 13.56 -12.86
CA ILE A 248 -14.25 12.94 -11.69
C ILE A 248 -15.20 12.86 -10.51
N ALA A 249 -15.96 13.93 -10.25
CA ALA A 249 -16.96 13.94 -9.19
C ALA A 249 -18.04 12.86 -9.40
N SER A 250 -18.43 12.59 -10.65
CA SER A 250 -19.35 11.51 -10.99
C SER A 250 -18.75 10.14 -10.71
N PHE A 251 -17.48 9.91 -11.06
CA PHE A 251 -16.73 8.71 -10.72
C PHE A 251 -16.63 8.50 -9.20
N MET A 252 -16.19 9.53 -8.46
CA MET A 252 -16.03 9.47 -7.00
C MET A 252 -17.36 9.21 -6.28
N LYS A 253 -18.46 9.79 -6.79
CA LYS A 253 -19.81 9.53 -6.28
C LYS A 253 -20.14 8.04 -6.34
N GLU A 254 -19.92 7.40 -7.48
CA GLU A 254 -20.22 5.97 -7.67
C GLU A 254 -19.28 5.08 -6.84
N VAL A 255 -17.99 5.42 -6.76
CA VAL A 255 -17.03 4.75 -5.86
C VAL A 255 -17.53 4.75 -4.42
N ASN A 256 -17.95 5.90 -3.90
CA ASN A 256 -18.45 5.99 -2.53
C ASN A 256 -19.71 5.14 -2.31
N ILE A 257 -20.66 5.18 -3.25
CA ILE A 257 -21.89 4.39 -3.17
C ILE A 257 -21.55 2.90 -3.09
N GLU A 258 -20.69 2.41 -3.99
CA GLU A 258 -20.30 1.01 -4.03
C GLU A 258 -19.53 0.61 -2.77
N LEU A 259 -18.60 1.43 -2.28
CA LEU A 259 -17.87 1.17 -1.03
C LEU A 259 -18.77 1.16 0.20
N TRP A 260 -19.72 2.10 0.30
CA TRP A 260 -20.68 2.11 1.40
C TRP A 260 -21.55 0.86 1.40
N LYS A 261 -22.01 0.37 0.23
CA LYS A 261 -22.74 -0.92 0.15
C LYS A 261 -21.92 -2.10 0.69
N MET A 262 -20.60 -2.05 0.50
CA MET A 262 -19.65 -3.04 1.02
C MET A 262 -19.24 -2.80 2.47
N GLY A 263 -19.84 -1.84 3.19
CA GLY A 263 -19.52 -1.53 4.58
C GLY A 263 -18.18 -0.82 4.77
N VAL A 264 -17.55 -0.37 3.69
CA VAL A 264 -16.30 0.41 3.73
C VAL A 264 -16.64 1.87 4.03
N THR A 265 -16.00 2.43 5.05
CA THR A 265 -16.23 3.79 5.56
C THR A 265 -15.48 4.86 4.75
N ALA A 266 -15.68 4.87 3.43
CA ALA A 266 -15.14 5.93 2.56
C ALA A 266 -15.63 7.30 3.04
N LYS A 267 -14.69 8.15 3.48
CA LYS A 267 -15.00 9.35 4.28
C LYS A 267 -14.52 10.63 3.63
N THR A 268 -13.28 10.64 3.17
CA THR A 268 -12.62 11.83 2.63
C THR A 268 -12.22 11.56 1.19
N GLN A 269 -12.40 12.56 0.33
CA GLN A 269 -11.89 12.57 -1.03
C GLN A 269 -11.48 13.98 -1.42
N HIS A 270 -10.39 14.12 -2.16
CA HIS A 270 -9.96 15.39 -2.74
C HIS A 270 -9.01 15.17 -3.91
N ASN A 271 -8.69 16.26 -4.59
CA ASN A 271 -7.55 16.32 -5.49
C ASN A 271 -6.27 16.38 -4.68
N GLU A 272 -5.25 15.66 -5.17
CA GLU A 272 -3.89 15.69 -4.63
C GLU A 272 -3.06 16.81 -5.29
N VAL A 273 -1.74 16.84 -5.07
CA VAL A 273 -0.84 17.87 -5.62
C VAL A 273 -0.67 17.74 -7.14
N ALA A 274 -0.38 16.54 -7.67
CA ALA A 274 -0.16 16.39 -9.11
C ALA A 274 -1.49 16.42 -9.89
N PRO A 275 -1.51 16.98 -11.11
CA PRO A 275 -2.73 16.97 -11.92
C PRO A 275 -3.22 15.54 -12.18
N ALA A 276 -4.55 15.38 -12.13
CA ALA A 276 -5.24 14.08 -12.22
C ALA A 276 -4.92 13.07 -11.09
N GLN A 277 -4.19 13.48 -10.05
CA GLN A 277 -4.03 12.73 -8.81
C GLN A 277 -5.17 13.05 -7.84
N HIS A 278 -5.62 12.04 -7.12
CA HIS A 278 -6.70 12.10 -6.15
C HIS A 278 -6.42 11.21 -4.94
N GLU A 279 -7.09 11.49 -3.83
CA GLU A 279 -7.05 10.67 -2.62
C GLU A 279 -8.46 10.19 -2.24
N LEU A 280 -8.52 8.99 -1.66
CA LEU A 280 -9.66 8.50 -0.88
C LEU A 280 -9.16 7.95 0.46
N ALA A 281 -9.66 8.48 1.57
CA ALA A 281 -9.37 7.96 2.91
C ALA A 281 -10.61 7.31 3.54
N SER A 282 -10.40 6.13 4.14
CA SER A 282 -11.41 5.42 4.91
C SER A 282 -11.22 5.69 6.41
N ILE A 283 -12.31 5.65 7.19
CA ILE A 283 -12.18 5.65 8.66
C ILE A 283 -11.46 4.37 9.08
N TYR A 284 -10.56 4.48 10.06
CA TYR A 284 -9.84 3.33 10.59
C TYR A 284 -10.78 2.22 11.07
N SER A 285 -10.31 0.98 10.98
CA SER A 285 -10.95 -0.21 11.55
C SER A 285 -9.88 -1.15 12.10
N GLU A 286 -10.29 -2.24 12.75
CA GLU A 286 -9.36 -3.30 13.14
C GLU A 286 -8.49 -3.72 11.94
N ALA A 287 -7.19 -3.93 12.17
CA ALA A 287 -6.19 -4.09 11.11
C ALA A 287 -6.58 -5.16 10.08
N ASN A 288 -7.16 -6.28 10.55
CA ASN A 288 -7.63 -7.35 9.68
C ASN A 288 -8.69 -6.88 8.67
N VAL A 289 -9.72 -6.18 9.16
CA VAL A 289 -10.82 -5.65 8.35
C VAL A 289 -10.33 -4.48 7.49
N ALA A 290 -9.41 -3.65 8.01
CA ALA A 290 -8.83 -2.53 7.26
C ALA A 290 -8.03 -3.01 6.03
N VAL A 291 -7.30 -4.11 6.17
CA VAL A 291 -6.55 -4.75 5.07
C VAL A 291 -7.49 -5.27 3.98
N ASP A 292 -8.61 -5.90 4.34
CA ASP A 292 -9.60 -6.35 3.37
C ASP A 292 -10.31 -5.18 2.69
N ASN A 293 -10.71 -4.18 3.48
CA ASN A 293 -11.31 -2.96 2.98
C ASN A 293 -10.38 -2.24 2.00
N ASN A 294 -9.07 -2.21 2.27
CA ASN A 294 -8.10 -1.61 1.35
C ASN A 294 -8.09 -2.30 -0.01
N GLN A 295 -8.16 -3.63 -0.07
CA GLN A 295 -8.28 -4.36 -1.34
C GLN A 295 -9.60 -4.04 -2.05
N LEU A 296 -10.71 -3.98 -1.32
CA LEU A 296 -12.02 -3.58 -1.87
C LEU A 296 -11.99 -2.16 -2.44
N VAL A 297 -11.31 -1.22 -1.78
CA VAL A 297 -11.09 0.14 -2.28
C VAL A 297 -10.34 0.11 -3.61
N MET A 298 -9.18 -0.54 -3.67
CA MET A 298 -8.36 -0.61 -4.88
C MET A 298 -9.12 -1.23 -6.06
N GLN A 299 -9.88 -2.31 -5.81
CA GLN A 299 -10.71 -2.95 -6.84
C GLN A 299 -11.86 -2.08 -7.29
N THR A 300 -12.54 -1.42 -6.36
CA THR A 300 -13.69 -0.56 -6.68
C THR A 300 -13.24 0.65 -7.49
N LEU A 301 -12.12 1.28 -7.13
CA LEU A 301 -11.52 2.39 -7.89
C LEU A 301 -11.25 1.97 -9.35
N LYS A 302 -10.61 0.81 -9.57
CA LYS A 302 -10.31 0.31 -10.93
C LYS A 302 -11.58 -0.04 -11.71
N ARG A 303 -12.53 -0.73 -11.09
CA ARG A 303 -13.80 -1.16 -11.71
C ARG A 303 -14.64 0.05 -12.12
N VAL A 304 -14.89 0.97 -11.19
CA VAL A 304 -15.73 2.15 -11.44
C VAL A 304 -15.04 3.11 -12.42
N ALA A 305 -13.72 3.23 -12.41
CA ALA A 305 -13.02 4.04 -13.40
C ALA A 305 -13.32 3.56 -14.82
N CYS A 306 -13.24 2.24 -15.05
CA CYS A 306 -13.56 1.66 -16.36
C CYS A 306 -15.01 1.95 -16.80
N GLN A 307 -15.97 1.92 -15.86
CA GLN A 307 -17.38 2.23 -16.14
C GLN A 307 -17.61 3.70 -16.53
N HIS A 308 -16.71 4.60 -16.11
CA HIS A 308 -16.75 6.03 -16.40
C HIS A 308 -15.86 6.42 -17.60
N GLY A 309 -15.37 5.45 -18.38
CA GLY A 309 -14.44 5.71 -19.50
C GLY A 309 -13.09 6.25 -19.03
N LEU A 310 -12.69 5.90 -17.81
CA LEU A 310 -11.42 6.28 -17.20
C LEU A 310 -10.58 5.03 -16.89
N LYS A 311 -9.30 5.22 -16.60
CA LYS A 311 -8.42 4.20 -16.04
C LYS A 311 -7.80 4.73 -14.76
N CYS A 312 -7.91 3.94 -13.70
CA CYS A 312 -7.29 4.22 -12.41
C CYS A 312 -5.89 3.61 -12.38
N LEU A 313 -4.88 4.44 -12.17
CA LEU A 313 -3.49 4.04 -12.02
C LEU A 313 -3.14 4.08 -10.53
N LEU A 314 -2.79 2.91 -9.98
CA LEU A 314 -2.33 2.75 -8.59
C LEU A 314 -0.81 2.64 -8.48
N HIS A 315 -0.09 2.74 -9.59
CA HIS A 315 1.37 2.74 -9.57
C HIS A 315 1.89 3.94 -8.76
N GLU A 316 2.96 3.77 -8.00
CA GLU A 316 3.49 4.77 -7.06
C GLU A 316 4.08 5.99 -7.78
N LYS A 317 4.56 5.77 -9.00
CA LYS A 317 5.10 6.82 -9.88
C LYS A 317 4.62 6.66 -11.33
N PRO A 318 3.33 6.92 -11.64
CA PRO A 318 2.80 6.72 -13.00
C PRO A 318 3.45 7.67 -14.01
N PHE A 319 3.75 8.90 -13.59
CA PHE A 319 4.40 9.94 -14.39
C PHE A 319 5.68 10.42 -13.70
N ALA A 320 6.77 10.57 -14.44
CA ALA A 320 7.99 11.16 -13.88
C ALA A 320 7.90 12.69 -13.86
N GLY A 321 8.58 13.34 -12.91
CA GLY A 321 8.62 14.81 -12.80
C GLY A 321 7.45 15.46 -12.04
N VAL A 322 6.47 14.67 -11.58
CA VAL A 322 5.35 15.12 -10.71
C VAL A 322 5.28 14.28 -9.44
N ASN A 323 4.43 14.62 -8.47
CA ASN A 323 4.22 13.82 -7.26
C ASN A 323 3.86 12.36 -7.58
N GLY A 324 4.31 11.46 -6.71
CA GLY A 324 3.91 10.05 -6.78
C GLY A 324 2.68 9.78 -5.91
N SER A 325 2.10 8.60 -6.05
CA SER A 325 0.98 8.14 -5.22
C SER A 325 1.45 7.30 -4.04
N GLY A 326 1.10 7.71 -2.83
CA GLY A 326 1.35 6.98 -1.59
C GLY A 326 0.15 6.20 -1.07
N LYS A 327 0.38 5.44 0.00
CA LYS A 327 -0.69 4.92 0.85
C LYS A 327 -0.36 5.11 2.33
N HIS A 328 -0.76 6.21 2.95
CA HIS A 328 -0.44 6.39 4.36
C HIS A 328 -1.14 5.33 5.22
N ASN A 329 -0.38 4.71 6.13
CA ASN A 329 -0.85 3.70 7.06
C ASN A 329 -0.93 4.29 8.46
N ASN A 330 -2.12 4.79 8.83
CA ASN A 330 -2.39 5.31 10.16
C ASN A 330 -2.63 4.16 11.14
N TRP A 331 -1.63 3.81 11.94
CA TRP A 331 -1.62 2.67 12.85
C TRP A 331 -1.80 3.10 14.31
N SER A 332 -2.70 2.43 15.02
CA SER A 332 -2.90 2.58 16.46
C SER A 332 -3.21 1.25 17.15
N ILE A 333 -3.19 1.26 18.49
CA ILE A 333 -3.45 0.06 19.31
C ILE A 333 -4.55 0.40 20.31
N THR A 334 -5.67 -0.34 20.28
CA THR A 334 -6.85 -0.03 21.10
C THR A 334 -7.38 -1.27 21.82
N THR A 335 -7.78 -1.10 23.08
CA THR A 335 -8.42 -2.15 23.89
C THR A 335 -9.90 -2.31 23.54
N ASP A 336 -10.48 -3.46 23.87
CA ASP A 336 -11.92 -3.73 23.73
C ASP A 336 -12.81 -2.85 24.62
N ASP A 337 -12.26 -2.26 25.69
CA ASP A 337 -12.92 -1.27 26.54
C ASP A 337 -12.63 0.20 26.14
N GLY A 338 -12.00 0.43 24.98
CA GLY A 338 -11.92 1.74 24.32
C GLY A 338 -10.71 2.61 24.67
N ILE A 339 -9.69 2.05 25.31
CA ILE A 339 -8.44 2.73 25.64
C ILE A 339 -7.50 2.66 24.43
N ASN A 340 -7.10 3.81 23.90
CA ASN A 340 -6.03 3.89 22.91
C ASN A 340 -4.68 4.02 23.62
N LEU A 341 -3.78 3.05 23.41
CA LEU A 341 -2.47 3.00 24.08
C LEU A 341 -1.51 4.09 23.58
N LEU A 342 -1.79 4.70 22.43
CA LEU A 342 -1.01 5.79 21.84
C LEU A 342 -1.63 7.17 22.12
N GLU A 343 -2.69 7.28 22.91
CA GLU A 343 -3.28 8.55 23.30
C GLU A 343 -2.48 9.16 24.48
N PRO A 344 -1.80 10.30 24.28
CA PRO A 344 -0.97 10.91 25.32
C PRO A 344 -1.81 11.55 26.43
N GLY A 345 -3.04 11.97 26.11
CA GLY A 345 -3.90 12.73 27.01
C GLY A 345 -3.45 14.19 27.16
N LYS A 346 -4.05 14.90 28.13
CA LYS A 346 -3.80 16.34 28.33
C LYS A 346 -2.44 16.65 28.96
N THR A 347 -1.90 15.72 29.74
CA THR A 347 -0.62 15.83 30.43
C THR A 347 0.27 14.63 30.05
N PRO A 348 0.88 14.65 28.84
CA PRO A 348 1.63 13.50 28.33
C PRO A 348 2.77 13.05 29.25
N HIS A 349 3.39 13.99 29.96
CA HIS A 349 4.48 13.74 30.92
C HIS A 349 4.03 13.00 32.19
N GLU A 350 2.74 13.00 32.53
CA GLU A 350 2.18 12.27 33.68
C GLU A 350 1.67 10.87 33.27
N ASN A 351 1.47 10.63 31.97
CA ASN A 351 0.92 9.39 31.46
C ASN A 351 2.02 8.33 31.26
N ILE A 352 2.45 7.69 32.35
CA ILE A 352 3.54 6.71 32.35
C ILE A 352 3.27 5.52 31.42
N GLN A 353 2.01 5.07 31.33
CA GLN A 353 1.63 4.00 30.40
C GLN A 353 1.92 4.40 28.94
N PHE A 354 1.50 5.61 28.54
CA PHE A 354 1.79 6.14 27.21
C PHE A 354 3.30 6.30 26.99
N LEU A 355 4.04 6.83 27.95
CA LEU A 355 5.49 7.02 27.82
C LEU A 355 6.24 5.70 27.67
N LEU A 356 5.83 4.65 28.40
CA LEU A 356 6.37 3.31 28.21
C LEU A 356 6.07 2.80 26.79
N VAL A 357 4.80 2.86 26.37
CA VAL A 357 4.39 2.43 25.02
C VAL A 357 5.17 3.19 23.95
N LEU A 358 5.29 4.51 24.06
CA LEU A 358 6.06 5.35 23.15
C LEU A 358 7.54 4.92 23.10
N SER A 359 8.17 4.69 24.26
CA SER A 359 9.56 4.23 24.33
C SER A 359 9.75 2.86 23.68
N CYS A 360 8.79 1.95 23.83
CA CYS A 360 8.79 0.63 23.20
C CYS A 360 8.63 0.73 21.67
N VAL A 361 7.74 1.59 21.18
CA VAL A 361 7.58 1.82 19.73
C VAL A 361 8.86 2.42 19.13
N LEU A 362 9.49 3.40 19.80
CA LEU A 362 10.75 3.97 19.35
C LEU A 362 11.88 2.93 19.31
N LYS A 363 12.02 2.10 20.35
CA LYS A 363 12.93 0.96 20.38
C LYS A 363 12.66 0.01 19.21
N ALA A 364 11.41 -0.38 19.00
CA ALA A 364 11.02 -1.33 17.96
C ALA A 364 11.39 -0.82 16.56
N VAL A 365 11.06 0.44 16.26
CA VAL A 365 11.36 1.08 14.98
C VAL A 365 12.85 1.29 14.77
N ASP A 366 13.61 1.65 15.81
CA ASP A 366 15.06 1.84 15.72
C ASP A 366 15.84 0.52 15.52
N VAL A 367 15.45 -0.54 16.21
CA VAL A 367 16.12 -1.86 16.11
C VAL A 367 15.82 -2.53 14.77
N HIS A 368 14.60 -2.39 14.26
CA HIS A 368 14.11 -3.09 13.07
C HIS A 368 13.79 -2.14 11.90
N ALA A 369 14.54 -1.04 11.78
CA ALA A 369 14.35 -0.03 10.74
C ALA A 369 14.46 -0.61 9.32
N ASP A 370 15.37 -1.56 9.12
CA ASP A 370 15.54 -2.29 7.86
C ASP A 370 14.31 -3.11 7.47
N LEU A 371 13.75 -3.89 8.40
CA LEU A 371 12.51 -4.65 8.21
C LEU A 371 11.31 -3.75 7.92
N LEU A 372 11.20 -2.60 8.61
CA LEU A 372 10.10 -1.66 8.35
C LEU A 372 10.23 -1.04 6.95
N ARG A 373 11.46 -0.69 6.52
CA ARG A 373 11.73 -0.23 5.14
C ARG A 373 11.44 -1.32 4.10
N GLU A 374 11.78 -2.58 4.39
CA GLU A 374 11.53 -3.75 3.55
C GLU A 374 10.02 -4.00 3.35
N SER A 375 9.23 -3.81 4.41
CA SER A 375 7.78 -4.04 4.40
C SER A 375 7.00 -3.14 3.42
N ALA A 376 7.59 -2.01 3.04
CA ALA A 376 7.07 -1.05 2.07
C ALA A 376 7.91 -0.99 0.79
N ALA A 377 8.69 -2.04 0.50
CA ALA A 377 9.54 -2.09 -0.68
C ALA A 377 8.86 -2.81 -1.86
N ASP A 378 8.68 -2.09 -2.95
CA ASP A 378 8.26 -2.60 -4.25
C ASP A 378 8.99 -1.83 -5.38
N PRO A 379 9.05 -2.38 -6.62
CA PRO A 379 9.79 -1.75 -7.71
C PRO A 379 9.29 -0.35 -8.09
N GLY A 380 7.99 -0.07 -7.94
CA GLY A 380 7.45 1.26 -8.23
C GLY A 380 7.76 2.28 -7.15
N ASN A 381 7.72 1.87 -5.88
CA ASN A 381 8.02 2.77 -4.76
C ASN A 381 9.49 3.21 -4.73
N ASP A 382 10.41 2.42 -5.30
CA ASP A 382 11.79 2.84 -5.57
C ASP A 382 11.87 4.12 -6.43
N HIS A 383 10.86 4.39 -7.28
CA HIS A 383 10.76 5.63 -8.06
C HIS A 383 10.03 6.77 -7.35
N ARG A 384 9.40 6.49 -6.20
CA ARG A 384 8.60 7.46 -5.43
C ARG A 384 9.40 8.05 -4.27
N LEU A 385 10.03 7.21 -3.46
CA LEU A 385 10.65 7.62 -2.19
C LEU A 385 11.79 8.64 -2.38
N GLY A 386 11.89 9.60 -1.45
CA GLY A 386 12.96 10.61 -1.42
C GLY A 386 12.75 11.83 -2.31
N ALA A 387 11.57 12.02 -2.88
CA ALA A 387 11.25 13.20 -3.69
C ALA A 387 9.75 13.55 -3.60
N ASN A 388 9.42 14.82 -3.89
CA ASN A 388 8.05 15.30 -4.07
C ASN A 388 7.07 14.78 -3.00
N GLU A 389 7.36 15.06 -1.73
CA GLU A 389 6.51 14.76 -0.56
C GLU A 389 6.45 13.29 -0.13
N ALA A 390 7.09 12.38 -0.86
CA ALA A 390 7.34 11.03 -0.40
C ALA A 390 8.58 10.98 0.52
N PRO A 391 8.55 10.27 1.66
CA PRO A 391 9.67 10.25 2.60
C PRO A 391 10.94 9.64 1.98
N PRO A 392 12.14 10.02 2.44
CA PRO A 392 13.39 9.38 2.02
C PRO A 392 13.44 7.92 2.48
N ALA A 393 14.31 7.11 1.88
CA ALA A 393 14.48 5.69 2.22
C ALA A 393 15.23 5.44 3.55
N ILE A 394 15.10 6.37 4.50
CA ILE A 394 15.71 6.38 5.83
C ILE A 394 14.57 6.41 6.84
N ILE A 395 14.38 5.33 7.59
CA ILE A 395 13.37 5.30 8.67
C ILE A 395 13.81 6.27 9.77
N SER A 396 12.89 7.15 10.16
CA SER A 396 13.02 8.08 11.27
C SER A 396 11.64 8.40 11.83
N VAL A 397 11.59 8.75 13.12
CA VAL A 397 10.35 9.04 13.83
C VAL A 397 10.21 10.54 14.06
N PHE A 398 9.08 11.09 13.61
CA PHE A 398 8.66 12.43 13.99
C PHE A 398 7.76 12.36 15.22
N LEU A 399 8.15 13.04 16.30
CA LEU A 399 7.34 13.14 17.53
C LEU A 399 6.68 14.49 17.69
N GLY A 400 7.25 15.51 17.06
CA GLY A 400 6.90 16.89 17.33
C GLY A 400 7.55 17.45 18.59
N GLU A 401 7.71 18.77 18.61
CA GLU A 401 8.23 19.60 19.68
C GLU A 401 7.68 19.30 21.08
N GLN A 402 6.39 18.99 21.22
CA GLN A 402 5.80 18.75 22.54
C GLN A 402 6.34 17.44 23.16
N LEU A 403 6.33 16.35 22.38
CA LEU A 403 6.78 15.05 22.87
C LEU A 403 8.30 14.95 22.86
N GLU A 404 8.98 15.61 21.92
CA GLU A 404 10.45 15.72 21.93
C GLU A 404 10.94 16.39 23.22
N ASP A 405 10.34 17.51 23.65
CA ASP A 405 10.66 18.17 24.93
C ASP A 405 10.45 17.25 26.15
N VAL A 406 9.44 16.37 26.10
CA VAL A 406 9.20 15.37 27.16
C VAL A 406 10.29 14.29 27.13
N VAL A 407 10.64 13.79 25.94
CA VAL A 407 11.71 12.79 25.76
C VAL A 407 13.06 13.33 26.21
N GLU A 408 13.42 14.56 25.83
CA GLU A 408 14.65 15.22 26.25
C GLU A 408 14.73 15.39 27.77
N GLN A 409 13.62 15.79 28.43
CA GLN A 409 13.56 15.87 29.90
C GLN A 409 13.80 14.51 30.56
N LEU A 410 13.17 13.44 30.05
CA LEU A 410 13.32 12.08 30.57
C LEU A 410 14.77 11.59 30.44
N ILE A 411 15.40 11.82 29.28
CA ILE A 411 16.80 11.43 29.03
C ILE A 411 17.74 12.21 29.96
N SER A 412 17.59 13.53 30.05
CA SER A 412 18.53 14.41 30.76
C SER A 412 18.39 14.35 32.29
N THR A 413 17.17 14.31 32.80
CA THR A 413 16.89 14.44 34.25
C THR A 413 16.31 13.18 34.88
N GLY A 414 15.84 12.22 34.07
CA GLY A 414 15.15 11.02 34.54
C GLY A 414 13.65 11.20 34.82
N ASN A 415 13.13 12.43 34.80
CA ASN A 415 11.71 12.72 35.02
C ASN A 415 11.25 13.90 34.16
N ALA A 416 10.06 13.81 33.55
CA ALA A 416 9.44 14.93 32.86
C ALA A 416 8.49 15.69 33.80
N THR A 417 8.62 17.02 33.88
CA THR A 417 7.84 17.85 34.81
C THR A 417 6.88 18.81 34.09
N LYS A 418 7.03 18.95 32.78
CA LYS A 418 6.21 19.81 31.95
C LYS A 418 6.17 19.28 30.52
N SER A 419 5.20 19.77 29.76
CA SER A 419 5.15 19.66 28.30
C SER A 419 4.73 20.99 27.70
N LYS A 420 5.16 21.29 26.48
CA LYS A 420 4.68 22.47 25.73
C LYS A 420 3.15 22.45 25.63
N LYS A 421 2.49 23.62 25.77
CA LYS A 421 1.02 23.73 25.76
C LYS A 421 0.51 24.24 24.42
N GLU A 422 -0.73 23.89 24.11
CA GLU A 422 -1.50 24.49 23.02
C GLU A 422 -1.56 26.02 23.19
N GLY A 423 -1.43 26.74 22.08
CA GLY A 423 -1.53 28.19 22.02
C GLY A 423 -2.91 28.65 21.54
N VAL A 424 -3.12 29.96 21.53
CA VAL A 424 -4.25 30.60 20.83
C VAL A 424 -3.68 31.40 19.67
N LEU A 425 -4.24 31.19 18.48
CA LEU A 425 -3.92 31.97 17.29
C LEU A 425 -5.04 32.99 17.07
N GLU A 426 -4.75 34.23 17.45
CA GLU A 426 -5.66 35.36 17.25
C GLU A 426 -5.75 35.66 15.76
N THR A 427 -6.95 35.55 15.18
CA THR A 427 -7.12 35.75 13.72
C THR A 427 -7.01 37.21 13.31
N GLY A 428 -7.09 38.13 14.28
CA GLY A 428 -7.11 39.58 14.06
C GLY A 428 -8.40 40.09 13.40
N VAL A 429 -9.38 39.23 13.14
CA VAL A 429 -10.63 39.55 12.44
C VAL A 429 -11.82 39.25 13.36
N LYS A 430 -12.56 40.28 13.77
CA LYS A 430 -13.67 40.16 14.75
C LYS A 430 -14.82 39.22 14.33
N THR A 431 -14.96 38.93 13.03
CA THR A 431 -15.97 38.00 12.52
C THR A 431 -15.54 36.55 12.55
N LEU A 432 -14.27 36.27 12.85
CA LEU A 432 -13.72 34.92 12.95
C LEU A 432 -13.40 34.61 14.43
N PRO A 433 -13.68 33.39 14.89
CA PRO A 433 -13.23 32.95 16.20
C PRO A 433 -11.70 32.84 16.22
N ASP A 434 -11.09 33.08 17.38
CA ASP A 434 -9.70 32.73 17.60
C ASP A 434 -9.52 31.22 17.50
N LEU A 435 -8.43 30.79 16.87
CA LEU A 435 -8.17 29.38 16.61
C LEU A 435 -7.32 28.80 17.73
N LYS A 436 -7.57 27.54 18.11
CA LYS A 436 -6.63 26.81 18.96
C LYS A 436 -5.45 26.40 18.11
N LYS A 437 -4.24 26.74 18.57
CA LYS A 437 -2.99 26.31 17.95
C LYS A 437 -2.49 25.06 18.65
N ASP A 438 -2.34 23.98 17.91
CA ASP A 438 -1.75 22.74 18.43
C ASP A 438 -0.33 22.98 18.96
N ALA A 439 0.10 22.17 19.93
CA ALA A 439 1.40 22.32 20.58
C ALA A 439 2.60 22.02 19.66
N THR A 440 2.36 21.36 18.52
CA THR A 440 3.36 21.05 17.49
C THR A 440 2.73 21.22 16.10
N ASP A 441 3.50 21.71 15.14
CA ASP A 441 3.22 21.59 13.71
C ASP A 441 3.41 20.14 13.18
N ARG A 442 2.95 19.84 11.97
CA ARG A 442 3.13 18.53 11.34
C ARG A 442 4.35 18.52 10.43
N ASN A 443 5.07 17.41 10.38
CA ASN A 443 6.14 17.20 9.40
C ASN A 443 5.64 16.24 8.33
N ARG A 444 5.70 16.64 7.06
CA ARG A 444 5.26 15.86 5.91
C ARG A 444 6.31 14.86 5.39
N THR A 445 7.59 15.15 5.63
CA THR A 445 8.75 14.44 5.05
C THR A 445 9.18 13.22 5.85
N SER A 446 8.72 13.10 7.11
CA SER A 446 9.03 11.97 7.98
C SER A 446 8.31 10.70 7.53
N PRO A 447 8.98 9.53 7.53
CA PRO A 447 8.37 8.26 7.16
C PRO A 447 7.45 7.70 8.23
N PHE A 448 7.70 7.96 9.52
CA PHE A 448 6.89 7.45 10.63
C PHE A 448 6.58 8.59 11.61
N ALA A 449 5.39 9.18 11.48
CA ALA A 449 5.04 10.40 12.21
C ALA A 449 3.99 10.16 13.28
N PHE A 450 4.25 10.60 14.50
CA PHE A 450 3.22 10.66 15.54
C PHE A 450 2.24 11.79 15.23
N THR A 451 0.97 11.46 15.00
CA THR A 451 -0.07 12.43 14.60
C THR A 451 -1.13 12.63 15.69
N GLY A 452 -0.69 12.62 16.94
CA GLY A 452 -1.49 12.98 18.12
C GLY A 452 -1.92 11.78 18.96
N ASN A 453 -2.42 10.71 18.32
CA ASN A 453 -2.85 9.50 19.04
C ASN A 453 -2.66 8.19 18.24
N LYS A 454 -1.80 8.27 17.23
CA LYS A 454 -1.48 7.19 16.29
C LYS A 454 -0.16 7.52 15.60
N PHE A 455 0.44 6.53 14.97
CA PHE A 455 1.56 6.74 14.07
C PHE A 455 1.13 6.59 12.62
N GLU A 456 1.59 7.50 11.78
CA GLU A 456 1.33 7.50 10.34
C GLU A 456 2.60 7.03 9.62
N PHE A 457 2.53 5.84 9.01
CA PHE A 457 3.62 5.29 8.22
C PHE A 457 3.41 5.62 6.74
N ARG A 458 4.28 6.47 6.17
CA ARG A 458 4.08 7.10 4.84
C ARG A 458 4.80 6.42 3.68
N MET A 459 5.63 5.42 3.98
CA MET A 459 6.43 4.76 2.95
C MET A 459 5.64 3.78 2.08
N VAL A 460 4.47 3.31 2.51
CA VAL A 460 3.72 2.27 1.78
C VAL A 460 3.34 2.76 0.38
N GLY A 461 3.58 1.92 -0.64
CA GLY A 461 3.22 2.22 -2.03
C GLY A 461 1.71 2.25 -2.24
N SER A 462 1.22 3.03 -3.21
CA SER A 462 -0.20 3.11 -3.56
C SER A 462 -0.77 1.80 -4.12
N ARG A 463 0.03 0.91 -4.70
CA ARG A 463 -0.43 -0.42 -5.15
C ARG A 463 -0.42 -1.48 -4.05
N ASP A 464 0.39 -1.28 -3.02
CA ASP A 464 0.71 -2.32 -2.05
C ASP A 464 -0.44 -2.67 -1.10
N SER A 465 -0.44 -3.88 -0.57
CA SER A 465 -1.29 -4.21 0.57
C SER A 465 -0.72 -3.58 1.85
N VAL A 466 -1.60 -2.98 2.67
CA VAL A 466 -1.20 -2.53 4.01
C VAL A 466 -0.92 -3.68 4.98
N ALA A 467 -1.10 -4.94 4.58
CA ALA A 467 -0.82 -6.09 5.45
C ALA A 467 0.66 -6.19 5.84
N ALA A 468 1.58 -6.11 4.88
CA ALA A 468 3.02 -6.27 5.11
C ALA A 468 3.58 -5.30 6.18
N PRO A 469 3.36 -3.97 6.09
CA PRO A 469 3.84 -3.06 7.13
C PRO A 469 3.20 -3.31 8.49
N ASN A 470 1.92 -3.72 8.54
CA ASN A 470 1.27 -4.02 9.81
C ASN A 470 1.76 -5.34 10.43
N ILE A 471 2.10 -6.35 9.63
CA ILE A 471 2.74 -7.59 10.12
C ILE A 471 4.04 -7.24 10.83
N VAL A 472 4.89 -6.41 10.19
CA VAL A 472 6.16 -5.98 10.78
C VAL A 472 5.91 -5.14 12.02
N LEU A 473 5.14 -4.04 11.93
CA LEU A 473 4.85 -3.14 13.05
C LEU A 473 4.29 -3.87 14.27
N ASN A 474 3.30 -4.73 14.08
CA ASN A 474 2.70 -5.49 15.18
C ASN A 474 3.74 -6.42 15.84
N THR A 475 4.59 -7.08 15.06
CA THR A 475 5.58 -8.05 15.57
C THR A 475 6.73 -7.36 16.30
N ILE A 476 7.29 -6.29 15.74
CA ILE A 476 8.41 -5.55 16.35
C ILE A 476 7.97 -4.85 17.65
N VAL A 477 6.72 -4.36 17.70
CA VAL A 477 6.17 -3.75 18.92
C VAL A 477 5.80 -4.82 19.96
N ALA A 478 5.30 -5.98 19.53
CA ALA A 478 5.10 -7.12 20.42
C ALA A 478 6.42 -7.56 21.07
N GLU A 479 7.54 -7.56 20.32
CA GLU A 479 8.87 -7.80 20.88
C GLU A 479 9.24 -6.77 21.94
N ALA A 480 9.11 -5.48 21.62
CA ALA A 480 9.44 -4.42 22.57
C ALA A 480 8.56 -4.46 23.84
N PHE A 481 7.30 -4.86 23.72
CA PHE A 481 6.40 -5.08 24.86
C PHE A 481 6.78 -6.32 25.67
N ARG A 482 7.13 -7.44 25.03
CA ARG A 482 7.63 -8.65 25.71
C ARG A 482 8.85 -8.31 26.56
N ASP A 483 9.84 -7.67 25.94
CA ASP A 483 11.08 -7.28 26.60
C ASP A 483 10.82 -6.33 27.79
N ALA A 484 9.89 -5.39 27.64
CA ALA A 484 9.50 -4.50 28.72
C ALA A 484 8.81 -5.25 29.86
N CYS A 485 7.86 -6.15 29.56
CA CYS A 485 7.18 -6.95 30.57
C CYS A 485 8.15 -7.88 31.31
N ASP A 486 9.11 -8.50 30.60
CA ASP A 486 10.12 -9.38 31.21
C ASP A 486 10.98 -8.65 32.24
N VAL A 487 11.27 -7.36 32.02
CA VAL A 487 11.98 -6.51 32.99
C VAL A 487 11.07 -6.11 34.16
N LEU A 488 9.85 -5.65 33.85
CA LEU A 488 8.96 -5.02 34.85
C LEU A 488 8.27 -6.04 35.78
N GLU A 489 7.95 -7.24 35.30
CA GLU A 489 7.35 -8.28 36.13
C GLU A 489 8.31 -8.82 37.21
N GLY A 490 9.62 -8.72 36.98
CA GLY A 490 10.65 -9.11 37.94
C GLY A 490 11.04 -8.01 38.92
N ALA A 491 10.48 -6.81 38.81
CA ALA A 491 10.89 -5.65 39.61
C ALA A 491 10.29 -5.65 41.02
N GLU A 492 11.12 -5.32 42.02
CA GLU A 492 10.64 -5.12 43.41
C GLU A 492 9.78 -3.85 43.53
N ASN A 493 10.16 -2.78 42.83
CA ASN A 493 9.39 -1.55 42.71
C ASN A 493 9.06 -1.30 41.23
N PHE A 494 7.78 -1.46 40.88
CA PHE A 494 7.30 -1.22 39.53
C PHE A 494 7.49 0.23 39.07
N GLU A 495 7.23 1.21 39.94
CA GLU A 495 7.32 2.64 39.59
C GLU A 495 8.76 3.00 39.21
N ASP A 496 9.74 2.65 40.05
CA ASP A 496 11.15 2.94 39.76
C ASP A 496 11.61 2.20 38.49
N ALA A 497 11.24 0.92 38.35
CA ALA A 497 11.65 0.10 37.21
C ALA A 497 11.06 0.60 35.87
N VAL A 498 9.81 1.09 35.86
CA VAL A 498 9.20 1.64 34.63
C VAL A 498 9.85 2.95 34.23
N HIS A 499 10.16 3.83 35.19
CA HIS A 499 10.88 5.07 34.92
C HIS A 499 12.30 4.81 34.40
N ASP A 500 13.04 3.88 35.01
CA ASP A 500 14.37 3.48 34.58
C ASP A 500 14.37 2.85 33.18
N LEU A 501 13.37 2.00 32.89
CA LEU A 501 13.23 1.38 31.58
C LEU A 501 12.88 2.40 30.48
N ILE A 502 11.96 3.33 30.75
CA ILE A 502 11.63 4.42 29.82
C ILE A 502 12.88 5.24 29.53
N LYS A 503 13.61 5.65 30.57
CA LYS A 503 14.84 6.43 30.42
C LYS A 503 15.88 5.66 29.60
N LYS A 504 16.08 4.38 29.89
CA LYS A 504 17.01 3.52 29.16
C LYS A 504 16.64 3.43 27.69
N ASN A 505 15.41 3.06 27.38
CA ASN A 505 14.93 2.93 25.99
C ASN A 505 15.07 4.24 25.23
N LEU A 506 14.63 5.36 25.80
CA LEU A 506 14.74 6.67 25.16
C LEU A 506 16.21 7.07 24.95
N SER A 507 17.09 6.80 25.92
CA SER A 507 18.51 7.15 25.80
C SER A 507 19.22 6.33 24.72
N GLU A 508 18.92 5.03 24.62
CA GLU A 508 19.53 4.10 23.67
C GLU A 508 18.98 4.29 22.24
N HIS A 509 17.70 4.67 22.10
CA HIS A 509 17.01 4.72 20.80
C HIS A 509 16.67 6.13 20.31
N GLN A 510 17.09 7.20 20.99
CA GLN A 510 16.86 8.59 20.53
C GLN A 510 17.40 8.90 19.13
N ARG A 511 18.35 8.10 18.62
CA ARG A 511 18.94 8.32 17.28
C ARG A 511 17.89 8.30 16.15
N ILE A 512 16.80 7.55 16.33
CA ILE A 512 15.72 7.44 15.34
C ILE A 512 14.84 8.69 15.28
N ILE A 513 14.86 9.54 16.31
CA ILE A 513 14.00 10.72 16.39
C ILE A 513 14.58 11.83 15.51
N PHE A 514 13.78 12.31 14.57
CA PHE A 514 14.13 13.43 13.71
C PHE A 514 12.90 14.27 13.36
N ASN A 515 12.93 15.53 13.81
CA ASN A 515 11.83 16.47 13.59
C ASN A 515 12.07 17.48 12.45
N GLY A 516 13.23 17.42 11.78
CA GLY A 516 13.64 18.34 10.71
C GLY A 516 13.18 17.93 9.30
N ASP A 517 13.71 18.63 8.30
CA ASP A 517 13.44 18.34 6.89
C ASP A 517 14.16 17.05 6.44
N GLY A 518 13.39 16.02 6.08
CA GLY A 518 13.90 14.74 5.62
C GLY A 518 14.54 14.76 4.23
N TYR A 519 14.38 15.85 3.46
CA TYR A 519 15.00 16.00 2.13
C TYR A 519 16.33 16.71 2.14
N ALA A 520 16.67 17.36 3.26
CA ALA A 520 17.89 18.11 3.39
C ALA A 520 19.12 17.19 3.23
N ASP A 521 20.12 17.62 2.46
CA ASP A 521 21.40 16.89 2.33
C ASP A 521 22.07 16.72 3.71
N GLU A 522 21.83 17.67 4.61
CA GLU A 522 22.23 17.62 6.01
C GLU A 522 21.63 16.41 6.75
N TRP A 523 20.37 16.04 6.45
CA TRP A 523 19.75 14.86 7.05
C TRP A 523 20.40 13.56 6.57
N LEU A 524 20.77 13.47 5.29
CA LEU A 524 21.46 12.29 4.75
C LEU A 524 22.78 12.04 5.50
N ALA A 525 23.59 13.10 5.67
CA ALA A 525 24.86 13.02 6.39
C ALA A 525 24.66 12.74 7.89
N GLU A 526 23.64 13.34 8.50
CA GLU A 526 23.32 13.14 9.90
C GLU A 526 22.81 11.72 10.19
N ALA A 527 21.94 11.18 9.34
CA ALA A 527 21.43 9.82 9.45
C ALA A 527 22.56 8.79 9.35
N GLU A 528 23.49 8.98 8.42
CA GLU A 528 24.70 8.15 8.30
C GLU A 528 25.56 8.23 9.58
N ARG A 529 25.79 9.45 10.11
CA ARG A 529 26.51 9.65 11.38
C ARG A 529 25.84 8.94 12.56
N ARG A 530 24.50 8.88 12.57
CA ARG A 530 23.70 8.18 13.59
C ARG A 530 23.64 6.66 13.37
N GLY A 531 24.12 6.16 12.24
CA GLY A 531 24.05 4.74 11.87
C GLY A 531 22.65 4.29 11.47
N LEU A 532 21.80 5.19 10.98
CA LEU A 532 20.48 4.85 10.45
C LEU A 532 20.61 4.29 9.03
N PRO A 533 19.98 3.13 8.71
CA PRO A 533 20.03 2.56 7.37
C PRO A 533 19.42 3.48 6.31
N ASN A 534 20.11 3.65 5.18
CA ASN A 534 19.60 4.31 3.97
C ASN A 534 19.50 3.28 2.83
N ILE A 535 18.36 2.57 2.77
CA ILE A 535 18.18 1.45 1.85
C ILE A 535 17.34 1.90 0.64
N LYS A 536 18.03 2.42 -0.38
CA LYS A 536 17.40 3.13 -1.50
C LYS A 536 16.54 2.27 -2.43
N SER A 537 16.84 0.98 -2.55
CA SER A 537 16.10 0.07 -3.44
C SER A 537 15.59 -1.16 -2.71
N MET A 538 14.44 -1.65 -3.16
CA MET A 538 13.89 -2.95 -2.79
C MET A 538 14.92 -4.07 -2.82
N VAL A 539 15.79 -4.15 -3.84
CA VAL A 539 16.76 -5.24 -3.97
C VAL A 539 17.72 -5.33 -2.78
N TYR A 540 18.06 -4.20 -2.17
CA TYR A 540 18.90 -4.16 -0.98
C TYR A 540 18.11 -4.17 0.33
N ALA A 541 16.78 -4.00 0.28
CA ALA A 541 15.91 -4.14 1.44
C ALA A 541 15.54 -5.61 1.69
N ILE A 542 15.36 -6.41 0.64
CA ILE A 542 14.95 -7.82 0.72
C ILE A 542 15.79 -8.65 1.71
N PRO A 543 17.14 -8.52 1.77
CA PRO A 543 17.95 -9.28 2.72
C PRO A 543 17.58 -9.09 4.19
N ALA A 544 16.88 -8.02 4.55
CA ALA A 544 16.39 -7.81 5.92
C ALA A 544 15.47 -8.96 6.40
N LEU A 545 14.72 -9.59 5.50
CA LEU A 545 13.80 -10.70 5.82
C LEU A 545 14.52 -11.96 6.32
N THR A 546 15.76 -12.19 5.90
CA THR A 546 16.50 -13.44 6.14
C THR A 546 17.70 -13.24 7.06
N THR A 547 17.75 -12.13 7.81
CA THR A 547 18.75 -11.95 8.86
C THR A 547 18.44 -12.86 10.05
N ASP A 548 19.48 -13.28 10.80
CA ASP A 548 19.30 -14.05 12.04
C ASP A 548 18.36 -13.33 13.02
N THR A 549 18.43 -11.99 13.07
CA THR A 549 17.54 -11.15 13.89
C THR A 549 16.09 -11.26 13.44
N ALA A 550 15.81 -11.16 12.14
CA ALA A 550 14.45 -11.28 11.61
C ALA A 550 13.88 -12.70 11.79
N ILE A 551 14.67 -13.73 11.48
CA ILE A 551 14.28 -15.13 11.64
C ILE A 551 13.92 -15.42 13.10
N LYS A 552 14.75 -14.96 14.04
CA LYS A 552 14.48 -15.10 15.47
C LYS A 552 13.22 -14.31 15.88
N LEU A 553 13.09 -13.05 15.48
CA LEU A 553 11.93 -12.21 15.79
C LEU A 553 10.63 -12.89 15.38
N PHE A 554 10.48 -13.23 14.11
CA PHE A 554 9.24 -13.80 13.61
C PHE A 554 9.02 -15.24 14.10
N GLY A 555 10.09 -16.01 14.29
CA GLY A 555 10.04 -17.37 14.81
C GLY A 555 9.59 -17.43 16.28
N ASP A 556 10.12 -16.54 17.13
CA ASP A 556 9.75 -16.45 18.56
C ASP A 556 8.25 -16.18 18.73
N PHE A 557 7.69 -15.30 17.90
CA PHE A 557 6.26 -14.97 17.90
C PHE A 557 5.40 -15.89 17.03
N LYS A 558 6.02 -16.87 16.34
CA LYS A 558 5.36 -17.80 15.41
C LYS A 558 4.55 -17.09 14.31
N VAL A 559 5.01 -15.92 13.90
CA VAL A 559 4.40 -15.13 12.81
C VAL A 559 4.82 -15.71 11.47
N PHE A 560 6.13 -15.91 11.31
CA PHE A 560 6.73 -16.64 10.20
C PHE A 560 7.68 -17.72 10.69
N THR A 561 7.81 -18.77 9.87
CA THR A 561 8.93 -19.72 9.92
C THR A 561 10.09 -19.21 9.05
N GLU A 562 11.29 -19.72 9.28
CA GLU A 562 12.46 -19.43 8.43
C GLU A 562 12.19 -19.72 6.95
N ALA A 563 11.55 -20.86 6.66
CA ALA A 563 11.19 -21.25 5.30
C ALA A 563 10.22 -20.26 4.64
N GLU A 564 9.24 -19.73 5.38
CA GLU A 564 8.32 -18.70 4.89
C GLU A 564 9.04 -17.36 4.61
N LEU A 565 10.05 -16.99 5.40
CA LEU A 565 10.84 -15.77 5.19
C LEU A 565 11.75 -15.88 3.96
N VAL A 566 12.48 -16.98 3.83
CA VAL A 566 13.35 -17.25 2.68
C VAL A 566 12.54 -17.26 1.39
N SER A 567 11.39 -17.95 1.40
CA SER A 567 10.46 -17.97 0.27
C SER A 567 9.99 -16.57 -0.16
N ARG A 568 9.65 -15.71 0.81
CA ARG A 568 9.23 -14.33 0.52
C ARG A 568 10.35 -13.51 -0.07
N ALA A 569 11.58 -13.69 0.42
CA ALA A 569 12.75 -13.03 -0.16
C ALA A 569 12.98 -13.45 -1.61
N GLU A 570 12.91 -14.76 -1.92
CA GLU A 570 13.02 -15.27 -3.29
C GLU A 570 11.93 -14.71 -4.21
N VAL A 571 10.65 -14.74 -3.76
CA VAL A 571 9.53 -14.17 -4.53
C VAL A 571 9.75 -12.69 -4.80
N LYS A 572 10.26 -11.93 -3.82
CA LYS A 572 10.54 -10.50 -3.98
C LYS A 572 11.67 -10.23 -4.98
N PHE A 573 12.77 -10.99 -4.95
CA PHE A 573 13.85 -10.86 -5.93
C PHE A 573 13.36 -11.21 -7.35
N GLU A 574 12.62 -12.30 -7.49
CA GLU A 574 12.06 -12.72 -8.78
C GLU A 574 11.08 -11.68 -9.33
N ASN A 575 10.18 -11.15 -8.48
CA ASN A 575 9.22 -10.13 -8.87
C ASN A 575 9.91 -8.83 -9.32
N TYR A 576 10.98 -8.42 -8.63
CA TYR A 576 11.76 -7.24 -9.02
C TYR A 576 12.36 -7.43 -10.41
N ALA A 577 13.11 -8.52 -10.63
CA ALA A 577 13.73 -8.81 -11.92
C ALA A 577 12.69 -8.89 -13.06
N LYS A 578 11.55 -9.56 -12.82
CA LYS A 578 10.47 -9.67 -13.81
C LYS A 578 9.85 -8.32 -14.14
N THR A 579 9.59 -7.49 -13.13
CA THR A 579 8.97 -6.17 -13.32
C THR A 579 9.88 -5.28 -14.19
N ILE A 580 11.15 -5.13 -13.82
CA ILE A 580 12.09 -4.31 -14.59
C ILE A 580 12.33 -4.90 -15.99
N ASN A 581 12.34 -6.22 -16.16
CA ASN A 581 12.41 -6.85 -17.49
C ASN A 581 11.21 -6.46 -18.37
N ILE A 582 9.98 -6.54 -17.84
CA ILE A 582 8.77 -6.15 -18.58
C ILE A 582 8.86 -4.67 -18.99
N GLU A 583 9.34 -3.80 -18.11
CA GLU A 583 9.58 -2.39 -18.44
C GLU A 583 10.62 -2.24 -19.56
N ALA A 584 11.80 -2.86 -19.42
CA ALA A 584 12.87 -2.81 -20.43
C ALA A 584 12.39 -3.32 -21.80
N LYS A 585 11.71 -4.47 -21.86
CA LYS A 585 11.14 -5.01 -23.10
C LYS A 585 10.08 -4.10 -23.72
N THR A 586 9.28 -3.46 -22.88
CA THR A 586 8.28 -2.49 -23.35
C THR A 586 8.97 -1.26 -23.93
N MET A 587 10.04 -0.76 -23.30
CA MET A 587 10.84 0.34 -23.86
C MET A 587 11.47 -0.03 -25.19
N ILE A 588 12.05 -1.22 -25.30
CA ILE A 588 12.64 -1.74 -26.55
C ILE A 588 11.58 -1.83 -27.65
N ASP A 589 10.40 -2.41 -27.36
CA ASP A 589 9.29 -2.52 -28.33
C ASP A 589 8.80 -1.14 -28.80
N MET A 590 8.58 -0.21 -27.87
CA MET A 590 8.09 1.12 -28.18
C MET A 590 9.12 1.96 -28.95
N ALA A 591 10.38 1.97 -28.52
CA ALA A 591 11.45 2.71 -29.17
C ALA A 591 11.65 2.21 -30.60
N SER A 592 11.77 0.88 -30.79
CA SER A 592 12.04 0.27 -32.10
C SER A 592 10.87 0.34 -33.07
N LYS A 593 9.63 0.10 -32.62
CA LYS A 593 8.48 -0.06 -33.53
C LYS A 593 7.63 1.20 -33.70
N GLN A 594 7.71 2.16 -32.77
CA GLN A 594 6.85 3.34 -32.78
C GLN A 594 7.66 4.63 -32.88
N ILE A 595 8.58 4.87 -31.94
CA ILE A 595 9.27 6.16 -31.80
C ILE A 595 10.28 6.38 -32.92
N ILE A 596 11.24 5.48 -33.11
CA ILE A 596 12.26 5.59 -34.16
C ILE A 596 11.62 5.75 -35.55
N PRO A 597 10.63 4.93 -35.96
CA PRO A 597 9.94 5.12 -37.23
C PRO A 597 9.22 6.46 -37.37
N ALA A 598 8.60 6.96 -36.30
CA ALA A 598 7.94 8.28 -36.30
C ALA A 598 8.97 9.41 -36.51
N VAL A 599 10.09 9.34 -35.80
CA VAL A 599 11.18 10.33 -35.90
C VAL A 599 11.83 10.31 -37.29
N ILE A 600 12.03 9.13 -37.88
CA ILE A 600 12.53 9.01 -39.28
C ILE A 600 11.57 9.66 -40.28
N LYS A 601 10.25 9.47 -40.11
CA LYS A 601 9.25 10.12 -40.96
C LYS A 601 9.31 11.63 -40.83
N TYR A 602 9.44 12.15 -39.61
CA TYR A 602 9.58 13.59 -39.36
C TYR A 602 10.86 14.15 -39.99
N ALA A 603 12.00 13.50 -39.78
CA ALA A 603 13.28 13.90 -40.40
C ALA A 603 13.18 13.90 -41.94
N THR A 604 12.52 12.90 -42.52
CA THR A 604 12.27 12.83 -43.97
C THR A 604 11.39 13.98 -44.46
N SER A 605 10.35 14.35 -43.69
CA SER A 605 9.50 15.50 -43.97
C SER A 605 10.29 16.82 -43.95
N LEU A 606 11.16 17.01 -42.94
CA LEU A 606 12.05 18.17 -42.86
C LEU A 606 13.01 18.25 -44.06
N ALA A 607 13.63 17.13 -44.44
CA ALA A 607 14.50 17.05 -45.60
C ALA A 607 13.74 17.37 -46.92
N GLY A 608 12.54 16.82 -47.09
CA GLY A 608 11.66 17.12 -48.21
C GLY A 608 11.27 18.60 -48.29
N SER A 609 10.96 19.21 -47.14
CA SER A 609 10.66 20.63 -47.00
C SER A 609 11.85 21.50 -47.42
N ILE A 610 13.06 21.21 -46.93
CA ILE A 610 14.29 21.91 -47.31
C ILE A 610 14.49 21.87 -48.83
N ASN A 611 14.38 20.68 -49.43
CA ASN A 611 14.59 20.50 -50.86
C ASN A 611 13.55 21.26 -51.69
N THR A 612 12.27 21.18 -51.31
CA THR A 612 11.17 21.83 -52.04
C THR A 612 11.27 23.36 -51.98
N ILE A 613 11.53 23.92 -50.80
CA ILE A 613 11.67 25.37 -50.60
C ILE A 613 12.90 25.91 -51.33
N THR A 614 14.02 25.17 -51.26
CA THR A 614 15.25 25.54 -51.98
C THR A 614 15.05 25.50 -53.49
N ALA A 615 14.35 24.47 -54.01
CA ALA A 615 14.03 24.35 -55.44
C ALA A 615 13.12 25.48 -55.94
N ALA A 616 12.26 26.03 -55.09
CA ALA A 616 11.44 27.20 -55.39
C ALA A 616 12.23 28.53 -55.40
N GLY A 617 13.55 28.49 -55.16
CA GLY A 617 14.43 29.66 -55.17
C GLY A 617 14.55 30.39 -53.82
N VAL A 618 14.01 29.82 -52.74
CA VAL A 618 14.10 30.41 -51.39
C VAL A 618 15.30 29.84 -50.65
N THR A 619 16.20 30.69 -50.15
CA THR A 619 17.43 30.28 -49.47
C THR A 619 17.32 30.24 -47.94
N ALA A 620 16.26 30.82 -47.37
CA ALA A 620 16.02 30.90 -45.94
C ALA A 620 15.43 29.58 -45.37
N VAL A 621 16.25 28.53 -45.31
CA VAL A 621 15.88 27.18 -44.79
C VAL A 621 16.65 26.80 -43.51
N GLY A 622 17.19 27.80 -42.80
CA GLY A 622 18.07 27.57 -41.64
C GLY A 622 17.37 26.87 -40.48
N VAL A 623 16.10 27.19 -40.24
CA VAL A 623 15.30 26.57 -39.17
C VAL A 623 15.12 25.07 -39.42
N GLN A 624 14.71 24.70 -40.63
CA GLN A 624 14.51 23.30 -41.01
C GLN A 624 15.80 22.51 -40.96
N LYS A 625 16.93 23.10 -41.40
CA LYS A 625 18.26 22.47 -41.33
C LYS A 625 18.68 22.21 -39.89
N ASN A 626 18.48 23.17 -38.99
CA ASN A 626 18.82 23.02 -37.58
C ASN A 626 17.98 21.92 -36.94
N LEU A 627 16.66 21.93 -37.14
CA LEU A 627 15.76 20.89 -36.64
C LEU A 627 16.12 19.50 -37.18
N LEU A 628 16.47 19.40 -38.47
CA LEU A 628 16.88 18.13 -39.07
C LEU A 628 18.20 17.62 -38.45
N ASN A 629 19.18 18.48 -38.24
CA ASN A 629 20.45 18.12 -37.62
C ASN A 629 20.25 17.65 -36.17
N GLU A 630 19.47 18.39 -35.37
CA GLU A 630 19.16 18.03 -33.99
C GLU A 630 18.37 16.72 -33.90
N THR A 631 17.32 16.57 -34.73
CA THR A 631 16.52 15.35 -34.81
C THR A 631 17.39 14.14 -35.18
N SER A 632 18.31 14.30 -36.15
CA SER A 632 19.18 13.21 -36.59
C SER A 632 20.20 12.82 -35.52
N ALA A 633 20.77 13.80 -34.81
CA ALA A 633 21.70 13.54 -33.71
C ALA A 633 21.02 12.80 -32.55
N LEU A 634 19.84 13.25 -32.12
CA LEU A 634 19.07 12.58 -31.08
C LEU A 634 18.58 11.18 -31.50
N LEU A 635 18.28 11.00 -32.79
CA LEU A 635 17.92 9.69 -33.34
C LEU A 635 19.10 8.70 -33.28
N GLU A 636 20.32 9.17 -33.57
CA GLU A 636 21.54 8.35 -33.44
C GLU A 636 21.81 8.00 -31.97
N GLU A 637 21.68 8.96 -31.05
CA GLU A 637 21.78 8.72 -29.61
C GLU A 637 20.74 7.69 -29.12
N THR A 638 19.49 7.83 -29.59
CA THR A 638 18.39 6.91 -29.27
C THR A 638 18.69 5.49 -29.77
N GLN A 639 19.16 5.33 -31.01
CA GLN A 639 19.49 4.01 -31.56
C GLN A 639 20.64 3.36 -30.79
N LYS A 640 21.68 4.12 -30.44
CA LYS A 640 22.81 3.60 -29.66
C LYS A 640 22.37 3.14 -28.27
N ALA A 641 21.56 3.95 -27.57
CA ALA A 641 21.04 3.59 -26.25
C ALA A 641 20.09 2.39 -26.31
N LEU A 642 19.32 2.25 -27.39
CA LEU A 642 18.46 1.10 -27.63
C LEU A 642 19.28 -0.19 -27.81
N ASP A 643 20.33 -0.15 -28.63
CA ASP A 643 21.20 -1.31 -28.85
C ASP A 643 21.91 -1.74 -27.57
N GLU A 644 22.34 -0.77 -26.74
CA GLU A 644 22.91 -1.02 -25.42
C GLU A 644 21.91 -1.66 -24.46
N LEU A 645 20.68 -1.13 -24.38
CA LEU A 645 19.63 -1.71 -23.54
C LEU A 645 19.28 -3.14 -23.98
N ILE A 646 19.21 -3.42 -25.28
CA ILE A 646 18.99 -4.79 -25.81
C ILE A 646 20.11 -5.73 -25.37
N ALA A 647 21.38 -5.31 -25.46
CA ALA A 647 22.51 -6.13 -25.06
C ALA A 647 22.49 -6.45 -23.55
N ILE A 648 22.23 -5.44 -22.71
CA ILE A 648 22.19 -5.58 -21.25
C ILE A 648 20.98 -6.43 -20.83
N GLU A 649 19.79 -6.20 -21.41
CA GLU A 649 18.59 -6.99 -21.07
C GLU A 649 18.76 -8.47 -21.42
N ASN A 650 19.34 -8.79 -22.59
CA ASN A 650 19.63 -10.17 -22.98
C ASN A 650 20.59 -10.85 -21.98
N ALA A 651 21.66 -10.17 -21.56
CA ALA A 651 22.58 -10.70 -20.56
C ALA A 651 21.89 -10.93 -19.20
N GLY A 652 20.99 -10.02 -18.79
CA GLY A 652 20.18 -10.19 -17.58
C GLY A 652 19.19 -11.36 -17.67
N CYS A 653 18.67 -11.67 -18.86
CA CYS A 653 17.79 -12.83 -19.07
C CYS A 653 18.49 -14.17 -18.81
N GLU A 654 19.77 -14.29 -19.16
CA GLU A 654 20.59 -15.51 -19.01
C GLU A 654 20.98 -15.81 -17.55
N MET A 655 20.80 -14.86 -16.62
CA MET A 655 21.11 -15.06 -15.21
C MET A 655 20.09 -16.00 -14.53
N GLU A 656 20.59 -17.02 -13.83
CA GLU A 656 19.77 -18.01 -13.11
C GLU A 656 19.55 -17.63 -11.63
N ASP A 657 20.56 -17.10 -10.95
CA ASP A 657 20.47 -16.72 -9.54
C ASP A 657 19.54 -15.51 -9.33
N GLY A 658 18.52 -15.69 -8.48
CA GLY A 658 17.45 -14.69 -8.31
C GLY A 658 17.94 -13.35 -7.75
N GLU A 659 18.80 -13.39 -6.73
CA GLU A 659 19.32 -12.18 -6.09
C GLU A 659 20.29 -11.43 -7.02
N ALA A 660 21.27 -12.12 -7.61
CA ALA A 660 22.21 -11.53 -8.55
C ALA A 660 21.49 -10.97 -9.77
N LYS A 661 20.46 -11.67 -10.27
CA LYS A 661 19.61 -11.18 -11.36
C LYS A 661 18.90 -9.90 -10.95
N ALA A 662 18.22 -9.86 -9.81
CA ALA A 662 17.55 -8.64 -9.34
C ALA A 662 18.51 -7.45 -9.19
N LYS A 663 19.71 -7.68 -8.63
CA LYS A 663 20.77 -6.66 -8.55
C LYS A 663 21.23 -6.19 -9.92
N TYR A 664 21.41 -7.09 -10.88
CA TYR A 664 21.77 -6.74 -12.25
C TYR A 664 20.69 -5.86 -12.92
N TYR A 665 19.41 -6.19 -12.74
CA TYR A 665 18.32 -5.36 -13.26
C TYR A 665 18.33 -3.95 -12.65
N TYR A 666 18.56 -3.83 -11.34
CA TYR A 666 18.69 -2.51 -10.70
C TYR A 666 19.94 -1.74 -11.14
N GLU A 667 21.12 -2.37 -11.12
CA GLU A 667 22.41 -1.70 -11.30
C GLU A 667 22.78 -1.46 -12.77
N LYS A 668 22.21 -2.21 -13.72
CA LYS A 668 22.56 -2.17 -15.14
C LYS A 668 21.37 -1.87 -16.05
N VAL A 669 20.26 -2.58 -15.90
CA VAL A 669 19.09 -2.42 -16.78
C VAL A 669 18.39 -1.09 -16.53
N THR A 670 18.11 -0.74 -15.27
CA THR A 670 17.44 0.53 -14.92
C THR A 670 18.22 1.77 -15.41
N PRO A 671 19.56 1.89 -15.20
CA PRO A 671 20.33 2.99 -15.78
C PRO A 671 20.32 3.02 -17.32
N ALA A 672 20.35 1.86 -17.98
CA ALA A 672 20.27 1.80 -19.44
C ALA A 672 18.89 2.23 -19.97
N MET A 673 17.82 1.94 -19.23
CA MET A 673 16.47 2.45 -19.52
C MET A 673 16.43 3.98 -19.42
N GLU A 674 17.00 4.57 -18.37
CA GLU A 674 17.08 6.03 -18.22
C GLU A 674 17.90 6.67 -19.35
N ALA A 675 19.01 6.05 -19.75
CA ALA A 675 19.83 6.50 -20.87
C ALA A 675 19.09 6.48 -22.22
N LEU A 676 18.22 5.49 -22.45
CA LEU A 676 17.34 5.44 -23.63
C LEU A 676 16.22 6.48 -23.57
N ARG A 677 15.65 6.72 -22.39
CA ARG A 677 14.59 7.71 -22.20
C ARG A 677 15.06 9.13 -22.52
N ALA A 678 16.25 9.51 -22.06
CA ALA A 678 16.75 10.88 -22.14
C ALA A 678 16.73 11.52 -23.55
N PRO A 679 17.24 10.89 -24.63
CA PRO A 679 17.14 11.44 -25.98
C PRO A 679 15.71 11.37 -26.56
N VAL A 680 14.91 10.38 -26.17
CA VAL A 680 13.52 10.22 -26.63
C VAL A 680 12.63 11.34 -26.09
N ASP A 681 12.76 11.70 -24.81
CA ASP A 681 11.98 12.80 -24.22
C ASP A 681 12.35 14.14 -24.89
N LYS A 682 13.61 14.32 -25.32
CA LYS A 682 14.01 15.50 -26.13
C LYS A 682 13.39 15.48 -27.52
N LEU A 683 13.32 14.30 -28.16
CA LEU A 683 12.67 14.14 -29.47
C LEU A 683 11.18 14.49 -29.41
N GLU A 684 10.47 14.13 -28.33
CA GLU A 684 9.06 14.50 -28.14
C GLU A 684 8.84 16.01 -28.22
N MET A 685 9.80 16.81 -27.73
CA MET A 685 9.70 18.27 -27.70
C MET A 685 9.91 18.95 -29.06
N ILE A 686 10.48 18.25 -30.05
CA ILE A 686 10.82 18.83 -31.37
C ILE A 686 10.09 18.17 -32.54
N VAL A 687 9.61 16.94 -32.37
CA VAL A 687 8.82 16.23 -33.38
C VAL A 687 7.42 16.80 -33.42
N ASP A 688 6.86 16.92 -34.62
CA ASP A 688 5.48 17.35 -34.81
C ASP A 688 4.50 16.46 -34.03
N LYS A 689 3.59 17.08 -33.26
CA LYS A 689 2.57 16.39 -32.45
C LYS A 689 1.74 15.42 -33.29
N GLU A 690 1.43 15.75 -34.54
CA GLU A 690 0.67 14.87 -35.44
C GLU A 690 1.45 13.61 -35.87
N MET A 691 2.78 13.66 -35.80
CA MET A 691 3.67 12.53 -36.14
C MET A 691 4.10 11.74 -34.90
N TRP A 692 3.95 12.29 -33.70
CA TRP A 692 4.29 11.60 -32.45
C TRP A 692 3.32 10.45 -32.19
N PRO A 693 3.79 9.22 -31.89
CA PRO A 693 2.95 8.03 -31.99
C PRO A 693 2.05 7.80 -30.77
N MET A 694 2.11 8.65 -29.75
CA MET A 694 1.40 8.43 -28.49
C MET A 694 1.03 9.74 -27.78
N PRO A 695 0.03 9.74 -26.88
CA PRO A 695 -0.31 10.92 -26.08
C PRO A 695 0.84 11.41 -25.19
N SER A 696 1.03 12.73 -25.16
CA SER A 696 1.96 13.42 -24.27
C SER A 696 1.44 13.44 -22.83
N TYR A 697 2.29 13.83 -21.89
CA TYR A 697 1.88 14.05 -20.50
C TYR A 697 0.80 15.13 -20.36
N GLY A 698 0.85 16.18 -21.19
CA GLY A 698 -0.20 17.20 -21.22
C GLY A 698 -1.57 16.59 -21.55
N ASP A 699 -1.60 15.71 -22.56
CA ASP A 699 -2.83 15.03 -23.00
C ASP A 699 -3.36 14.06 -21.92
N LEU A 700 -2.48 13.45 -21.13
CA LEU A 700 -2.84 12.45 -20.11
C LEU A 700 -3.30 13.09 -18.79
N MET A 701 -2.64 14.18 -18.35
CA MET A 701 -2.84 14.76 -17.03
C MET A 701 -3.87 15.92 -17.00
N PHE A 702 -4.02 16.68 -18.09
CA PHE A 702 -4.89 17.87 -18.09
C PHE A 702 -6.22 17.70 -18.81
N GLU A 703 -6.37 16.65 -19.59
CA GLU A 703 -7.57 16.38 -20.39
C GLU A 703 -8.33 15.15 -19.86
N VAL A 704 -8.47 15.09 -18.53
CA VAL A 704 -9.24 14.08 -17.78
C VAL A 704 -10.63 14.59 -17.43
#